data_AF-A0ABD6CBW5-F1
#
_entry.id   AF-A0ABD6CBW5-F1
#
_cell.length_a   1.000
_cell.length_b   1.000
_cell.length_c   1.000
_cell.angle_alpha   90.00
_cell.angle_beta   90.00
_cell.angle_gamma   90.00
#
_symmetry.space_group_name_H-M   'P 1'
#
loop_
_entity.id
_entity.type
_entity.pdbx_description
1 polymer ?
#
loop_
_entity_poly.entity_id
_entity_poly.type
_entity_poly.pdbx_seq_one_letter_code
_entity_poly.pdbx_strand_id
1 'polypeptide(L)'
;MRAVPSLVLAGIVVCSAFVTPVFASQSHADATVAAPGSGDSGATGEVAALARAEVSQDDDLPPQLREAAIRGARDGALLAQEQGVNVTQRQVQAAVDGAVSAARQTQRQDASVRQIQAAAKGASHGALVQSQSAAVEQVQAGAYGGAAGALVQSQNASVVQLQSAGYGAAHGAVAQHQQANVTQIQAAAIGGAAGVASESTQAQDLSVSQLQEAAQGGAYGALSQNQTVSIEQVQAAAFGAASGGVANGGDADPKKIQEASVGAAHGALFQRQAVTVEQVQAAARGACEGSLEQSQSVSIVQIQQISVGASQGAISQSQQASARQIQAAATGASRGAVTQIQTIEITQIQTIVLNAAADAADDAAQTGTDEPDVIIQQAVTNVEQNVEVTVETGDVENVTDGEDGDENITDDENVTDDQDEEPPIDLESLNVSVENQSVSFENANDVAVVVTVEGDRFDEQNVTVGANDALTESFPHGNYTVTAQTADGEPVPVNGQAEFQLTVEPTVESVTVSATDGVVTVENPNSLSVAVEFENETGEQRSITVGANDSRTTTLSPGEYVVTAATEERRFAVPVNGQSEATLPVEALPSATASVDGQTLNVENPTDVRLTFLLTDEANDTEQFLVLAGENDTRELDPGNYTLTAETRDDVRVPVNDESAFSFEVGAPGPTLESLNLSTDDSEVTIENPNDESVVVTVSDEAGATDTLEVDGNETVSAGLPAGNYTASAETDDGETVQVNDEDEYSFSIEEVDAEVESLTASTDDDQLTLENPNDETVVVTATDEDGEEQTIDVPADDTVTSALDPGEYTLTAETEDGEQVDVNGSESLVVQIDEAAADDDDEDDEETETETEAEDEDTPTETEVEDEDTPTETEVEDEDTPTETEVEDEDTPTETEVEDEDTPTETEAEDEDTPTETEAEDEDTPVEEEDTPTQPEEADAEEPDEQEPTEPPTEPAE
;
A
#
# COMPACT_ATOMS: atom_id res chain seq x y z
N MET A 1 60.51 -4.60 -58.03
CA MET A 1 61.76 -3.80 -57.95
C MET A 1 61.51 -2.72 -56.90
N ARG A 2 62.38 -2.53 -55.89
CA ARG A 2 63.47 -1.52 -55.83
C ARG A 2 63.02 -0.11 -56.29
N ALA A 3 63.23 0.96 -55.51
CA ALA A 3 64.08 1.11 -54.31
C ALA A 3 63.62 2.21 -53.32
N VAL A 4 64.12 2.09 -52.08
CA VAL A 4 64.12 3.11 -51.01
C VAL A 4 65.58 3.54 -50.78
N PRO A 5 65.84 4.82 -50.44
CA PRO A 5 66.70 5.14 -49.27
C PRO A 5 65.99 6.15 -48.31
N SER A 6 65.99 6.01 -46.97
CA SER A 6 67.11 5.94 -45.99
C SER A 6 67.69 7.33 -45.64
N LEU A 7 68.03 7.71 -44.39
CA LEU A 7 68.07 6.98 -43.09
C LEU A 7 68.19 7.94 -41.87
N VAL A 8 68.01 7.42 -40.65
CA VAL A 8 68.68 7.82 -39.35
C VAL A 8 68.26 9.13 -38.64
N LEU A 9 68.32 9.27 -37.29
CA LEU A 9 68.12 8.38 -36.12
C LEU A 9 68.32 9.18 -34.80
N ALA A 10 67.40 9.09 -33.82
CA ALA A 10 67.61 9.13 -32.36
C ALA A 10 66.24 9.20 -31.65
N GLY A 11 65.97 8.54 -30.51
CA GLY A 11 66.74 7.54 -29.76
C GLY A 11 65.81 6.76 -28.78
N ILE A 12 66.23 5.59 -28.30
CA ILE A 12 65.36 4.65 -27.55
C ILE A 12 65.63 4.70 -26.04
N VAL A 13 64.58 4.77 -25.23
CA VAL A 13 64.43 4.05 -23.94
C VAL A 13 62.98 3.59 -23.82
N VAL A 14 62.74 2.39 -23.27
CA VAL A 14 61.42 1.84 -22.95
C VAL A 14 61.31 1.64 -21.45
N CYS A 15 60.19 2.03 -20.84
CA CYS A 15 59.69 1.47 -19.57
C CYS A 15 58.19 1.77 -19.42
N SER A 16 57.45 0.84 -18.80
CA SER A 16 56.01 0.93 -18.57
C SER A 16 55.69 1.26 -17.10
N ALA A 17 54.58 1.98 -16.87
CA ALA A 17 53.97 2.20 -15.56
C ALA A 17 52.49 2.59 -15.68
N PHE A 18 51.69 2.30 -14.66
CA PHE A 18 50.33 2.83 -14.45
C PHE A 18 50.36 4.31 -14.05
N VAL A 19 49.26 5.05 -14.26
CA VAL A 19 48.64 6.03 -13.33
C VAL A 19 47.31 6.54 -13.94
N THR A 20 46.35 6.91 -13.08
CA THR A 20 45.01 7.42 -13.43
C THR A 20 44.94 8.95 -13.56
N PRO A 21 44.00 9.45 -14.37
CA PRO A 21 43.24 10.69 -14.13
C PRO A 21 41.75 10.33 -13.91
N VAL A 22 40.99 10.87 -12.96
CA VAL A 22 40.90 12.24 -12.42
C VAL A 22 40.70 13.29 -13.52
N PHE A 23 39.43 13.55 -13.84
CA PHE A 23 39.00 14.77 -14.53
C PHE A 23 37.99 15.50 -13.66
N ALA A 24 38.24 16.78 -13.43
CA ALA A 24 37.36 17.66 -12.68
C ALA A 24 36.44 18.43 -13.62
N SER A 25 35.26 18.79 -13.14
CA SER A 25 34.31 19.65 -13.86
C SER A 25 34.92 21.02 -14.17
N GLN A 26 34.67 21.52 -15.38
CA GLN A 26 34.62 22.95 -15.63
C GLN A 26 33.64 23.25 -16.76
N SER A 27 32.58 23.98 -16.44
CA SER A 27 31.55 24.38 -17.40
C SER A 27 32.05 25.49 -18.33
N HIS A 28 31.58 25.46 -19.58
CA HIS A 28 31.44 26.63 -20.44
C HIS A 28 30.12 26.46 -21.20
N ALA A 29 29.17 27.35 -20.95
CA ALA A 29 27.95 27.42 -21.75
C ALA A 29 28.22 28.29 -23.00
N ASP A 30 27.73 27.82 -24.14
CA ASP A 30 27.35 28.67 -25.27
C ASP A 30 25.96 28.21 -25.73
N ALA A 31 25.16 29.12 -26.28
CA ALA A 31 23.71 28.97 -26.37
C ALA A 31 23.16 29.12 -27.79
N THR A 32 21.92 28.66 -27.99
CA THR A 32 21.17 28.56 -29.26
C THR A 32 21.69 27.46 -30.19
N VAL A 33 20.86 26.77 -30.99
CA VAL A 33 19.44 27.03 -31.36
C VAL A 33 18.56 25.82 -30.97
N ALA A 34 17.30 26.09 -30.58
CA ALA A 34 16.34 25.04 -30.24
C ALA A 34 15.55 24.53 -31.46
N ALA A 35 15.28 23.23 -31.46
CA ALA A 35 14.25 22.56 -32.26
C ALA A 35 13.67 21.40 -31.41
N PRO A 36 12.37 21.07 -31.51
CA PRO A 36 11.74 20.06 -30.67
C PRO A 36 11.99 18.63 -31.18
N GLY A 37 11.94 17.64 -30.27
CA GLY A 37 11.87 16.21 -30.61
C GLY A 37 13.16 15.40 -30.36
N SER A 38 13.48 15.11 -29.08
CA SER A 38 14.30 13.95 -28.66
C SER A 38 14.39 13.90 -27.12
N GLY A 39 13.36 13.37 -26.45
CA GLY A 39 13.23 13.34 -24.99
C GLY A 39 13.40 11.97 -24.33
N ASP A 40 14.08 11.02 -24.99
CA ASP A 40 14.12 9.59 -24.57
C ASP A 40 15.55 9.08 -24.37
N SER A 41 16.24 9.61 -23.34
CA SER A 41 17.55 9.08 -22.89
C SER A 41 17.86 9.30 -21.40
N GLY A 42 16.92 9.90 -20.65
CA GLY A 42 16.96 9.95 -19.19
C GLY A 42 16.31 8.73 -18.55
N ALA A 43 15.05 8.45 -18.94
CA ALA A 43 14.23 7.39 -18.36
C ALA A 43 14.90 6.01 -18.39
N THR A 44 15.47 5.61 -19.54
CA THR A 44 16.13 4.30 -19.71
C THR A 44 17.29 4.08 -18.74
N GLY A 45 18.01 5.15 -18.36
CA GLY A 45 19.11 5.09 -17.38
C GLY A 45 18.66 4.91 -15.93
N GLU A 46 17.51 5.49 -15.56
CA GLU A 46 16.91 5.29 -14.23
C GLU A 46 16.22 3.92 -14.14
N VAL A 47 15.44 3.55 -15.17
CA VAL A 47 14.75 2.25 -15.34
C VAL A 47 15.74 1.09 -15.12
N ALA A 48 16.90 1.11 -15.78
CA ALA A 48 17.93 0.07 -15.64
C ALA A 48 18.63 0.03 -14.26
N ALA A 49 18.42 1.02 -13.39
CA ALA A 49 18.89 1.00 -12.00
C ALA A 49 17.85 0.37 -11.04
N LEU A 50 16.55 0.57 -11.30
CA LEU A 50 15.45 0.00 -10.51
C LEU A 50 15.45 -1.55 -10.52
N ALA A 51 15.84 -2.18 -11.62
CA ALA A 51 15.92 -3.65 -11.73
C ALA A 51 17.15 -4.28 -11.06
N ARG A 52 18.05 -3.47 -10.46
CA ARG A 52 19.32 -3.91 -9.84
C ARG A 52 19.48 -3.53 -8.37
N ALA A 53 18.49 -2.87 -7.77
CA ALA A 53 18.56 -2.47 -6.37
C ALA A 53 18.37 -3.67 -5.43
N GLU A 54 19.42 -4.03 -4.67
CA GLU A 54 19.24 -4.87 -3.48
C GLU A 54 18.45 -4.08 -2.42
N VAL A 55 17.49 -4.73 -1.76
CA VAL A 55 16.57 -4.12 -0.78
C VAL A 55 17.34 -3.67 0.46
N SER A 56 17.87 -2.45 0.39
CA SER A 56 18.65 -1.81 1.44
C SER A 56 17.70 -1.19 2.46
N GLN A 57 17.87 -1.54 3.74
CA GLN A 57 16.91 -1.17 4.79
C GLN A 57 17.18 0.19 5.44
N ASP A 58 18.31 0.83 5.13
CA ASP A 58 18.90 1.95 5.89
C ASP A 58 18.71 3.37 5.29
N ASP A 59 17.75 3.58 4.37
CA ASP A 59 17.33 4.92 3.91
C ASP A 59 15.91 5.24 4.43
N ASP A 60 15.77 6.35 5.17
CA ASP A 60 14.51 6.82 5.77
C ASP A 60 13.55 7.43 4.74
N LEU A 61 12.51 6.67 4.40
CA LEU A 61 11.35 7.15 3.65
C LEU A 61 10.45 7.99 4.57
N PRO A 62 10.06 9.23 4.20
CA PRO A 62 9.21 10.07 5.04
C PRO A 62 7.90 9.37 5.42
N PRO A 63 7.41 9.49 6.67
CA PRO A 63 6.26 8.74 7.17
C PRO A 63 5.02 8.83 6.27
N GLN A 64 4.74 10.01 5.73
CA GLN A 64 3.61 10.25 4.81
C GLN A 64 3.70 9.46 3.51
N LEU A 65 4.91 9.26 2.95
CA LEU A 65 5.10 8.49 1.72
C LEU A 65 5.12 6.98 2.00
N ARG A 66 5.64 6.58 3.17
CA ARG A 66 5.57 5.20 3.66
C ARG A 66 4.12 4.76 3.87
N GLU A 67 3.33 5.59 4.55
CA GLU A 67 1.91 5.35 4.79
C GLU A 67 1.11 5.31 3.49
N ALA A 68 1.39 6.22 2.54
CA ALA A 68 0.77 6.19 1.21
C ALA A 68 1.00 4.84 0.48
N ALA A 69 2.21 4.28 0.58
CA ALA A 69 2.55 2.99 -0.02
C ALA A 69 1.89 1.80 0.71
N ILE A 70 1.87 1.80 2.05
CA ILE A 70 1.19 0.77 2.86
C ILE A 70 -0.31 0.75 2.54
N ARG A 71 -0.96 1.93 2.61
CA ARG A 71 -2.39 2.09 2.33
C ARG A 71 -2.73 1.73 0.90
N GLY A 72 -1.91 2.13 -0.06
CA GLY A 72 -2.06 1.73 -1.46
C GLY A 72 -1.97 0.20 -1.63
N ALA A 73 -1.01 -0.47 -0.99
CA ALA A 73 -0.92 -1.92 -1.09
C ALA A 73 -2.11 -2.65 -0.45
N ARG A 74 -2.58 -2.21 0.73
CA ARG A 74 -3.80 -2.71 1.39
C ARG A 74 -5.05 -2.49 0.52
N ASP A 75 -5.22 -1.28 -0.02
CA ASP A 75 -6.25 -0.93 -1.00
C ASP A 75 -6.26 -1.87 -2.22
N GLY A 76 -5.07 -2.32 -2.67
CA GLY A 76 -4.93 -3.25 -3.78
C GLY A 76 -5.26 -4.70 -3.41
N ALA A 77 -4.89 -5.11 -2.18
CA ALA A 77 -5.28 -6.41 -1.63
C ALA A 77 -6.80 -6.52 -1.44
N LEU A 78 -7.45 -5.45 -0.96
CA LEU A 78 -8.90 -5.34 -0.87
C LEU A 78 -9.57 -5.57 -2.23
N LEU A 79 -9.12 -4.89 -3.28
CA LEU A 79 -9.66 -5.07 -4.63
C LEU A 79 -9.45 -6.49 -5.19
N ALA A 80 -8.36 -7.17 -4.83
CA ALA A 80 -8.15 -8.57 -5.21
C ALA A 80 -9.14 -9.51 -4.49
N GLN A 81 -9.34 -9.32 -3.19
CA GLN A 81 -10.35 -10.06 -2.41
C GLN A 81 -11.78 -9.82 -2.93
N GLU A 82 -12.11 -8.62 -3.42
CA GLU A 82 -13.43 -8.32 -4.01
C GLU A 82 -13.70 -9.05 -5.32
N GLN A 83 -12.65 -9.43 -6.05
CA GLN A 83 -12.71 -10.30 -7.23
C GLN A 83 -12.73 -11.80 -6.87
N GLY A 84 -12.79 -12.16 -5.58
CA GLY A 84 -12.93 -13.53 -5.09
C GLY A 84 -11.62 -14.25 -4.81
N VAL A 85 -10.49 -13.53 -4.84
CA VAL A 85 -9.15 -14.10 -4.65
C VAL A 85 -8.82 -14.20 -3.16
N ASN A 86 -8.47 -15.39 -2.69
CA ASN A 86 -7.94 -15.55 -1.34
C ASN A 86 -6.52 -14.95 -1.25
N VAL A 87 -6.35 -13.94 -0.40
CA VAL A 87 -5.09 -13.25 -0.18
C VAL A 87 -4.69 -13.40 1.28
N THR A 88 -3.71 -14.25 1.56
CA THR A 88 -3.18 -14.44 2.92
C THR A 88 -2.42 -13.22 3.41
N GLN A 89 -2.38 -13.01 4.72
CA GLN A 89 -1.64 -11.91 5.37
C GLN A 89 -0.16 -11.83 4.91
N ARG A 90 0.49 -12.97 4.62
CA ARG A 90 1.86 -13.01 4.06
C ARG A 90 1.96 -12.43 2.65
N GLN A 91 0.94 -12.59 1.82
CA GLN A 91 0.88 -11.99 0.48
C GLN A 91 0.55 -10.49 0.57
N VAL A 92 -0.31 -10.06 1.53
CA VAL A 92 -0.52 -8.63 1.83
C VAL A 92 0.80 -7.98 2.25
N GLN A 93 1.53 -8.57 3.22
CA GLN A 93 2.81 -8.03 3.69
C GLN A 93 3.86 -7.98 2.57
N ALA A 94 3.92 -8.99 1.70
CA ALA A 94 4.81 -8.97 0.53
C ALA A 94 4.48 -7.85 -0.45
N ALA A 95 3.20 -7.60 -0.71
CA ALA A 95 2.76 -6.48 -1.54
C ALA A 95 3.10 -5.12 -0.90
N VAL A 96 2.89 -4.98 0.43
CA VAL A 96 3.29 -3.81 1.22
C VAL A 96 4.80 -3.58 1.18
N ASP A 97 5.62 -4.61 1.43
CA ASP A 97 7.08 -4.51 1.40
C ASP A 97 7.61 -4.14 0.01
N GLY A 98 6.96 -4.65 -1.04
CA GLY A 98 7.22 -4.27 -2.43
C GLY A 98 6.89 -2.81 -2.70
N ALA A 99 5.68 -2.36 -2.35
CA ALA A 99 5.21 -0.98 -2.54
C ALA A 99 6.04 0.04 -1.74
N VAL A 100 6.37 -0.23 -0.47
CA VAL A 100 7.21 0.63 0.36
C VAL A 100 8.64 0.70 -0.20
N SER A 101 9.17 -0.39 -0.74
CA SER A 101 10.49 -0.40 -1.38
C SER A 101 10.50 0.33 -2.73
N ALA A 102 9.38 0.32 -3.48
CA ALA A 102 9.20 1.16 -4.66
C ALA A 102 9.17 2.65 -4.30
N ALA A 103 8.42 3.02 -3.24
CA ALA A 103 8.34 4.40 -2.74
C ALA A 103 9.71 4.93 -2.27
N ARG A 104 10.52 4.12 -1.56
CA ARG A 104 11.93 4.42 -1.23
C ARG A 104 12.75 4.80 -2.47
N GLN A 105 12.69 3.97 -3.51
CA GLN A 105 13.50 4.21 -4.71
C GLN A 105 13.03 5.44 -5.50
N THR A 106 11.73 5.76 -5.41
CA THR A 106 11.07 6.92 -6.04
C THR A 106 11.33 8.25 -5.30
N GLN A 107 11.91 8.25 -4.10
CA GLN A 107 12.23 9.45 -3.30
C GLN A 107 13.17 10.46 -4.00
N ARG A 108 13.66 10.14 -5.21
CA ARG A 108 14.46 11.01 -6.10
C ARG A 108 13.67 11.71 -7.21
N GLN A 109 12.35 11.45 -7.34
CA GLN A 109 11.52 11.88 -8.48
C GLN A 109 10.29 12.75 -8.08
N ASP A 110 10.22 13.23 -6.83
CA ASP A 110 9.17 14.15 -6.33
C ASP A 110 7.70 13.65 -6.50
N ALA A 111 7.48 12.33 -6.43
CA ALA A 111 6.15 11.73 -6.52
C ALA A 111 5.24 12.10 -5.32
N SER A 112 3.99 12.47 -5.61
CA SER A 112 3.02 12.84 -4.56
C SER A 112 2.40 11.63 -3.86
N VAL A 113 1.91 11.84 -2.63
CA VAL A 113 1.17 10.84 -1.82
C VAL A 113 0.10 10.08 -2.63
N ARG A 114 -0.74 10.81 -3.39
CA ARG A 114 -1.82 10.19 -4.21
C ARG A 114 -1.27 9.31 -5.34
N GLN A 115 -0.13 9.65 -5.90
CA GLN A 115 0.51 8.89 -6.99
C GLN A 115 1.20 7.64 -6.46
N ILE A 116 1.86 7.72 -5.30
CA ILE A 116 2.42 6.55 -4.61
C ILE A 116 1.29 5.59 -4.20
N GLN A 117 0.21 6.08 -3.58
CA GLN A 117 -0.94 5.24 -3.19
C GLN A 117 -1.56 4.54 -4.42
N ALA A 118 -1.75 5.25 -5.53
CA ALA A 118 -2.36 4.67 -6.73
C ALA A 118 -1.46 3.67 -7.46
N ALA A 119 -0.15 3.94 -7.57
CA ALA A 119 0.81 3.00 -8.13
C ALA A 119 0.92 1.72 -7.27
N ALA A 120 0.98 1.87 -5.95
CA ALA A 120 0.95 0.77 -5.00
C ALA A 120 -0.35 -0.04 -5.07
N LYS A 121 -1.51 0.63 -5.16
CA LYS A 121 -2.84 0.02 -5.33
C LYS A 121 -2.96 -0.78 -6.60
N GLY A 122 -2.54 -0.20 -7.73
CA GLY A 122 -2.51 -0.88 -9.02
C GLY A 122 -1.63 -2.14 -8.97
N ALA A 123 -0.35 -1.98 -8.63
CA ALA A 123 0.62 -3.07 -8.67
C ALA A 123 0.34 -4.17 -7.65
N SER A 124 -0.14 -3.82 -6.44
CA SER A 124 -0.53 -4.82 -5.45
C SER A 124 -1.79 -5.56 -5.89
N HIS A 125 -2.80 -4.88 -6.42
CA HIS A 125 -3.99 -5.52 -6.97
C HIS A 125 -3.64 -6.50 -8.10
N GLY A 126 -2.82 -6.07 -9.07
CA GLY A 126 -2.40 -6.92 -10.20
C GLY A 126 -1.53 -8.10 -9.78
N ALA A 127 -0.57 -7.90 -8.88
CA ALA A 127 0.25 -8.99 -8.34
C ALA A 127 -0.58 -10.01 -7.54
N LEU A 128 -1.60 -9.54 -6.81
CA LEU A 128 -2.42 -10.38 -5.92
C LEU A 128 -3.53 -11.13 -6.65
N VAL A 129 -4.18 -10.54 -7.66
CA VAL A 129 -5.20 -11.24 -8.46
C VAL A 129 -4.64 -12.50 -9.11
N GLN A 130 -3.41 -12.40 -9.66
CA GLN A 130 -2.71 -13.51 -10.28
C GLN A 130 -2.02 -14.46 -9.27
N SER A 131 -2.13 -14.21 -7.95
CA SER A 131 -1.27 -14.83 -6.94
C SER A 131 -1.66 -16.25 -6.52
N GLN A 132 -2.79 -16.81 -6.93
CA GLN A 132 -3.28 -18.10 -6.41
C GLN A 132 -2.28 -19.26 -6.56
N SER A 133 -1.36 -19.17 -7.54
CA SER A 133 -0.27 -20.14 -7.76
C SER A 133 1.15 -19.57 -7.54
N ALA A 134 1.29 -18.28 -7.23
CA ALA A 134 2.58 -17.59 -7.14
C ALA A 134 3.15 -17.54 -5.71
N ALA A 135 4.47 -17.58 -5.58
CA ALA A 135 5.15 -17.49 -4.29
C ALA A 135 5.14 -16.05 -3.72
N VAL A 136 5.31 -15.93 -2.41
CA VAL A 136 5.30 -14.66 -1.66
C VAL A 136 6.36 -13.68 -2.19
N GLU A 137 7.54 -14.19 -2.53
CA GLU A 137 8.64 -13.43 -3.12
C GLU A 137 8.32 -12.93 -4.55
N GLN A 138 7.45 -13.64 -5.27
CA GLN A 138 7.01 -13.26 -6.62
C GLN A 138 5.91 -12.19 -6.57
N VAL A 139 5.03 -12.24 -5.57
CA VAL A 139 4.11 -11.14 -5.24
C VAL A 139 4.88 -9.88 -4.88
N GLN A 140 5.90 -9.99 -4.01
CA GLN A 140 6.75 -8.85 -3.64
C GLN A 140 7.44 -8.23 -4.86
N ALA A 141 7.99 -9.05 -5.76
CA ALA A 141 8.64 -8.58 -6.98
C ALA A 141 7.66 -7.96 -7.99
N GLY A 142 6.45 -8.51 -8.14
CA GLY A 142 5.39 -7.94 -8.99
C GLY A 142 4.89 -6.59 -8.46
N ALA A 143 4.56 -6.52 -7.16
CA ALA A 143 4.09 -5.31 -6.51
C ALA A 143 5.17 -4.22 -6.47
N TYR A 144 6.42 -4.56 -6.13
CA TYR A 144 7.56 -3.64 -6.27
C TYR A 144 7.69 -3.17 -7.71
N GLY A 145 7.77 -4.10 -8.67
CA GLY A 145 8.13 -3.78 -10.04
C GLY A 145 7.07 -2.93 -10.74
N GLY A 146 5.79 -3.28 -10.60
CA GLY A 146 4.69 -2.50 -11.17
C GLY A 146 4.60 -1.09 -10.56
N ALA A 147 4.73 -0.96 -9.23
CA ALA A 147 4.66 0.33 -8.57
C ALA A 147 5.88 1.20 -8.92
N ALA A 148 7.08 0.62 -8.84
CA ALA A 148 8.33 1.32 -9.13
C ALA A 148 8.43 1.72 -10.61
N GLY A 149 7.94 0.88 -11.53
CA GLY A 149 7.86 1.19 -12.97
C GLY A 149 6.86 2.29 -13.30
N ALA A 150 5.63 2.22 -12.75
CA ALA A 150 4.64 3.27 -12.95
C ALA A 150 5.17 4.64 -12.47
N LEU A 151 5.84 4.66 -11.31
CA LEU A 151 6.35 5.88 -10.70
C LEU A 151 7.49 6.56 -11.48
N VAL A 152 8.17 5.89 -12.42
CA VAL A 152 9.27 6.45 -13.24
C VAL A 152 8.90 7.77 -13.94
N GLN A 153 7.62 7.97 -14.26
CA GLN A 153 7.09 9.19 -14.89
C GLN A 153 5.95 9.83 -14.08
N SER A 154 5.98 9.70 -12.75
CA SER A 154 4.92 10.19 -11.85
C SER A 154 4.62 11.69 -12.03
N GLN A 155 5.61 12.52 -12.39
CA GLN A 155 5.39 13.96 -12.61
C GLN A 155 4.46 14.26 -13.80
N ASN A 156 4.29 13.30 -14.71
CA ASN A 156 3.67 13.48 -16.02
C ASN A 156 2.40 12.61 -16.22
N ALA A 157 2.24 11.51 -15.48
CA ALA A 157 1.11 10.58 -15.60
C ALA A 157 0.00 10.84 -14.57
N SER A 158 -1.25 10.59 -14.97
CA SER A 158 -2.42 10.71 -14.09
C SER A 158 -2.47 9.58 -13.05
N VAL A 159 -3.19 9.83 -11.94
CA VAL A 159 -3.40 8.84 -10.86
C VAL A 159 -3.99 7.53 -11.40
N VAL A 160 -4.92 7.62 -12.37
CA VAL A 160 -5.57 6.47 -13.02
C VAL A 160 -4.62 5.74 -13.96
N GLN A 161 -3.77 6.47 -14.71
CA GLN A 161 -2.76 5.88 -15.59
C GLN A 161 -1.70 5.12 -14.78
N LEU A 162 -1.24 5.67 -13.66
CA LEU A 162 -0.29 5.01 -12.74
C LEU A 162 -0.87 3.72 -12.15
N GLN A 163 -2.13 3.74 -11.71
CA GLN A 163 -2.83 2.55 -11.21
C GLN A 163 -3.00 1.48 -12.31
N SER A 164 -3.38 1.90 -13.52
CA SER A 164 -3.58 0.99 -14.67
C SER A 164 -2.27 0.33 -15.11
N ALA A 165 -1.19 1.12 -15.23
CA ALA A 165 0.13 0.65 -15.61
C ALA A 165 0.73 -0.30 -14.56
N GLY A 166 0.62 0.04 -13.28
CA GLY A 166 1.06 -0.80 -12.17
C GLY A 166 0.31 -2.13 -12.14
N TYR A 167 -1.02 -2.10 -12.28
CA TYR A 167 -1.87 -3.31 -12.33
C TYR A 167 -1.45 -4.24 -13.46
N GLY A 168 -1.48 -3.76 -14.71
CA GLY A 168 -1.25 -4.60 -15.88
C GLY A 168 0.14 -5.24 -15.86
N ALA A 169 1.18 -4.45 -15.55
CA ALA A 169 2.54 -4.97 -15.53
C ALA A 169 2.79 -5.99 -14.40
N ALA A 170 2.23 -5.75 -13.21
CA ALA A 170 2.34 -6.69 -12.10
C ALA A 170 1.57 -8.00 -12.39
N HIS A 171 0.35 -7.89 -12.94
CA HIS A 171 -0.48 -9.02 -13.33
C HIS A 171 0.20 -9.86 -14.42
N GLY A 172 0.64 -9.24 -15.52
CA GLY A 172 1.34 -9.91 -16.62
C GLY A 172 2.70 -10.51 -16.23
N ALA A 173 3.44 -9.89 -15.30
CA ALA A 173 4.70 -10.44 -14.81
C ALA A 173 4.50 -11.64 -13.87
N VAL A 174 3.51 -11.58 -12.96
CA VAL A 174 3.17 -12.70 -12.07
C VAL A 174 2.49 -13.85 -12.83
N ALA A 175 1.83 -13.59 -13.96
CA ALA A 175 1.22 -14.65 -14.78
C ALA A 175 2.24 -15.67 -15.34
N GLN A 176 3.51 -15.29 -15.51
CA GLN A 176 4.58 -16.19 -15.96
C GLN A 176 5.49 -16.70 -14.82
N HIS A 177 5.03 -16.66 -13.57
CA HIS A 177 5.79 -17.05 -12.37
C HIS A 177 6.35 -18.49 -12.38
N GLN A 178 5.79 -19.39 -13.19
CA GLN A 178 6.27 -20.77 -13.32
C GLN A 178 7.51 -20.90 -14.21
N GLN A 179 7.77 -19.91 -15.07
CA GLN A 179 8.87 -19.91 -16.05
C GLN A 179 9.94 -18.86 -15.72
N ALA A 180 9.57 -17.78 -15.01
CA ALA A 180 10.44 -16.65 -14.69
C ALA A 180 10.91 -16.63 -13.23
N ASN A 181 12.17 -16.23 -13.00
CA ASN A 181 12.66 -15.98 -11.63
C ASN A 181 12.24 -14.60 -11.09
N VAL A 182 12.32 -14.44 -9.77
CA VAL A 182 11.92 -13.21 -9.03
C VAL A 182 12.48 -11.92 -9.65
N THR A 183 13.74 -11.90 -10.05
CA THR A 183 14.38 -10.71 -10.65
C THR A 183 13.92 -10.46 -12.10
N GLN A 184 13.55 -11.49 -12.84
CA GLN A 184 12.91 -11.34 -14.16
C GLN A 184 11.49 -10.78 -14.01
N ILE A 185 10.70 -11.27 -13.05
CA ILE A 185 9.34 -10.77 -12.73
C ILE A 185 9.41 -9.28 -12.38
N GLN A 186 10.31 -8.90 -11.46
CA GLN A 186 10.60 -7.51 -11.11
C GLN A 186 10.94 -6.67 -12.35
N ALA A 187 11.87 -7.12 -13.20
CA ALA A 187 12.30 -6.37 -14.37
C ALA A 187 11.23 -6.21 -15.46
N ALA A 188 10.44 -7.26 -15.72
CA ALA A 188 9.31 -7.21 -16.64
C ALA A 188 8.21 -6.26 -16.14
N ALA A 189 7.89 -6.30 -14.84
CA ALA A 189 6.91 -5.42 -14.23
C ALA A 189 7.35 -3.94 -14.24
N ILE A 190 8.63 -3.64 -13.95
CA ILE A 190 9.18 -2.28 -14.09
C ILE A 190 9.08 -1.83 -15.54
N GLY A 191 9.49 -2.69 -16.48
CA GLY A 191 9.48 -2.38 -17.91
C GLY A 191 8.08 -2.04 -18.41
N GLY A 192 7.11 -2.95 -18.23
CA GLY A 192 5.73 -2.75 -18.71
C GLY A 192 5.06 -1.50 -18.11
N ALA A 193 5.19 -1.29 -16.79
CA ALA A 193 4.56 -0.14 -16.14
C ALA A 193 5.21 1.19 -16.52
N ALA A 194 6.55 1.24 -16.63
CA ALA A 194 7.26 2.43 -17.09
C ALA A 194 7.00 2.73 -18.57
N GLY A 195 6.84 1.69 -19.41
CA GLY A 195 6.53 1.84 -20.83
C GLY A 195 5.17 2.51 -21.07
N VAL A 196 4.15 2.13 -20.30
CA VAL A 196 2.83 2.81 -20.30
C VAL A 196 2.94 4.22 -19.71
N ALA A 197 3.61 4.39 -18.56
CA ALA A 197 3.72 5.69 -17.90
C ALA A 197 4.49 6.74 -18.74
N SER A 198 5.43 6.31 -19.59
CA SER A 198 6.20 7.18 -20.51
C SER A 198 5.33 7.78 -21.62
N GLU A 199 4.45 7.00 -22.23
CA GLU A 199 3.64 7.46 -23.37
C GLU A 199 2.26 8.02 -22.96
N SER A 200 1.83 7.79 -21.72
CA SER A 200 0.55 8.23 -21.13
C SER A 200 0.26 9.74 -21.24
N THR A 201 1.28 10.59 -21.43
CA THR A 201 1.10 12.04 -21.68
C THR A 201 0.54 12.36 -23.07
N GLN A 202 0.85 11.53 -24.06
CA GLN A 202 0.48 11.69 -25.46
C GLN A 202 -0.85 10.97 -25.77
N ALA A 203 -1.15 9.91 -25.04
CA ALA A 203 -2.32 9.05 -25.24
C ALA A 203 -3.45 9.33 -24.23
N GLN A 204 -3.95 10.57 -24.19
CA GLN A 204 -4.98 10.99 -23.21
C GLN A 204 -6.37 10.37 -23.46
N ASP A 205 -6.61 9.83 -24.65
CA ASP A 205 -7.89 9.24 -25.05
C ASP A 205 -8.02 7.72 -24.72
N LEU A 206 -7.01 7.09 -24.10
CA LEU A 206 -7.03 5.66 -23.79
C LEU A 206 -7.85 5.30 -22.55
N SER A 207 -8.58 4.19 -22.65
CA SER A 207 -9.28 3.56 -21.53
C SER A 207 -8.33 2.82 -20.58
N VAL A 208 -8.78 2.63 -19.33
CA VAL A 208 -8.10 1.83 -18.29
C VAL A 208 -7.71 0.45 -18.82
N SER A 209 -8.62 -0.24 -19.51
CA SER A 209 -8.36 -1.59 -20.05
C SER A 209 -7.26 -1.61 -21.11
N GLN A 210 -7.19 -0.63 -22.01
CA GLN A 210 -6.12 -0.54 -23.02
C GLN A 210 -4.75 -0.30 -22.35
N LEU A 211 -4.70 0.53 -21.30
CA LEU A 211 -3.47 0.79 -20.52
C LEU A 211 -3.02 -0.44 -19.72
N GLN A 212 -3.96 -1.15 -19.09
CA GLN A 212 -3.70 -2.40 -18.37
C GLN A 212 -3.17 -3.47 -19.34
N GLU A 213 -3.80 -3.62 -20.51
CA GLU A 213 -3.46 -4.68 -21.46
C GLU A 213 -2.13 -4.45 -22.20
N ALA A 214 -1.75 -3.19 -22.48
CA ALA A 214 -0.41 -2.86 -22.97
C ALA A 214 0.68 -3.26 -21.96
N ALA A 215 0.49 -2.88 -20.68
CA ALA A 215 1.42 -3.20 -19.60
C ALA A 215 1.51 -4.72 -19.34
N GLN A 216 0.37 -5.40 -19.34
CA GLN A 216 0.24 -6.85 -19.16
C GLN A 216 0.89 -7.63 -20.31
N GLY A 217 0.53 -7.31 -21.55
CA GLY A 217 1.08 -7.99 -22.72
C GLY A 217 2.59 -7.81 -22.86
N GLY A 218 3.10 -6.59 -22.61
CA GLY A 218 4.53 -6.31 -22.61
C GLY A 218 5.29 -7.12 -21.54
N ALA A 219 4.80 -7.13 -20.30
CA ALA A 219 5.41 -7.89 -19.22
C ALA A 219 5.34 -9.42 -19.44
N TYR A 220 4.18 -9.94 -19.87
CA TYR A 220 3.96 -11.36 -20.16
C TYR A 220 4.83 -11.85 -21.33
N GLY A 221 4.85 -11.12 -22.44
CA GLY A 221 5.64 -11.47 -23.62
C GLY A 221 7.15 -11.48 -23.36
N ALA A 222 7.64 -10.56 -22.52
CA ALA A 222 9.05 -10.51 -22.11
C ALA A 222 9.47 -11.68 -21.21
N LEU A 223 8.53 -12.36 -20.55
CA LEU A 223 8.77 -13.54 -19.71
C LEU A 223 8.47 -14.87 -20.42
N SER A 224 7.73 -14.86 -21.53
CA SER A 224 7.42 -16.02 -22.38
C SER A 224 8.63 -16.55 -23.19
N GLN A 225 9.86 -16.26 -22.76
CA GLN A 225 11.11 -16.60 -23.46
C GLN A 225 12.00 -17.51 -22.57
N ASN A 226 12.34 -18.68 -23.09
CA ASN A 226 12.84 -19.83 -22.32
C ASN A 226 14.38 -19.96 -22.24
N GLN A 227 15.17 -18.91 -22.59
CA GLN A 227 16.64 -19.00 -22.75
C GLN A 227 17.43 -17.71 -22.44
N THR A 228 18.06 -17.65 -21.27
CA THR A 228 19.31 -16.88 -20.97
C THR A 228 19.35 -15.41 -21.43
N VAL A 229 18.24 -14.68 -21.32
CA VAL A 229 18.15 -13.24 -21.57
C VAL A 229 18.74 -12.45 -20.39
N SER A 230 19.32 -11.27 -20.62
CA SER A 230 19.71 -10.38 -19.51
C SER A 230 18.51 -9.65 -18.90
N ILE A 231 18.59 -9.31 -17.61
CA ILE A 231 17.49 -8.68 -16.85
C ILE A 231 17.09 -7.35 -17.50
N GLU A 232 18.07 -6.61 -18.01
CA GLU A 232 17.91 -5.32 -18.68
C GLU A 232 17.27 -5.45 -20.07
N GLN A 233 17.48 -6.57 -20.76
CA GLN A 233 16.81 -6.86 -22.03
C GLN A 233 15.34 -7.26 -21.82
N VAL A 234 15.02 -8.05 -20.79
CA VAL A 234 13.63 -8.34 -20.38
C VAL A 234 12.88 -7.04 -20.08
N GLN A 235 13.50 -6.15 -19.30
CA GLN A 235 12.95 -4.83 -18.97
C GLN A 235 12.71 -3.95 -20.21
N ALA A 236 13.66 -3.91 -21.15
CA ALA A 236 13.53 -3.15 -22.39
C ALA A 236 12.48 -3.71 -23.36
N ALA A 237 12.34 -5.04 -23.45
CA ALA A 237 11.30 -5.66 -24.27
C ALA A 237 9.90 -5.32 -23.73
N ALA A 238 9.70 -5.44 -22.40
CA ALA A 238 8.45 -5.09 -21.75
C ALA A 238 8.13 -3.59 -21.88
N PHE A 239 9.13 -2.71 -21.68
CA PHE A 239 8.98 -1.26 -21.88
C PHE A 239 8.60 -0.92 -23.32
N GLY A 240 9.39 -1.40 -24.29
CA GLY A 240 9.18 -1.08 -25.71
C GLY A 240 7.80 -1.52 -26.19
N ALA A 241 7.41 -2.77 -25.91
CA ALA A 241 6.11 -3.30 -26.28
C ALA A 241 4.95 -2.50 -25.64
N ALA A 242 5.02 -2.25 -24.33
CA ALA A 242 3.98 -1.50 -23.63
C ALA A 242 3.86 -0.04 -24.10
N SER A 243 4.98 0.64 -24.39
CA SER A 243 4.97 1.96 -25.03
C SER A 243 4.36 1.93 -26.44
N GLY A 244 4.69 0.90 -27.24
CA GLY A 244 4.11 0.74 -28.59
C GLY A 244 2.60 0.49 -28.57
N GLY A 245 2.12 -0.27 -27.59
CA GLY A 245 0.69 -0.51 -27.35
C GLY A 245 -0.09 0.75 -27.00
N VAL A 246 0.54 1.68 -26.28
CA VAL A 246 -0.04 2.98 -25.89
C VAL A 246 0.05 4.01 -27.02
N ALA A 247 1.13 4.02 -27.80
CA ALA A 247 1.40 5.06 -28.79
C ALA A 247 0.36 5.18 -29.93
N ASN A 248 -0.30 4.08 -30.32
CA ASN A 248 -1.34 4.06 -31.35
C ASN A 248 -2.58 3.23 -30.95
N GLY A 249 -2.84 3.05 -29.65
CA GLY A 249 -3.89 2.17 -29.14
C GLY A 249 -5.34 2.69 -29.23
N GLY A 250 -5.56 3.96 -29.61
CA GLY A 250 -6.85 4.67 -29.42
C GLY A 250 -8.11 3.91 -29.86
N ASP A 251 -8.17 3.54 -31.15
CA ASP A 251 -9.29 2.79 -31.75
C ASP A 251 -9.10 1.25 -31.69
N ALA A 252 -8.13 0.75 -30.92
CA ALA A 252 -7.79 -0.67 -30.88
C ALA A 252 -8.43 -1.39 -29.68
N ASP A 253 -8.92 -2.61 -29.94
CA ASP A 253 -9.46 -3.51 -28.92
C ASP A 253 -8.39 -3.87 -27.86
N PRO A 254 -8.70 -3.84 -26.55
CA PRO A 254 -7.73 -4.13 -25.50
C PRO A 254 -7.00 -5.47 -25.68
N LYS A 255 -7.68 -6.53 -26.14
CA LYS A 255 -7.07 -7.85 -26.37
C LYS A 255 -6.13 -7.84 -27.59
N LYS A 256 -6.39 -6.99 -28.59
CA LYS A 256 -5.46 -6.75 -29.70
C LYS A 256 -4.21 -6.00 -29.25
N ILE A 257 -4.34 -5.03 -28.33
CA ILE A 257 -3.19 -4.34 -27.72
C ILE A 257 -2.36 -5.31 -26.87
N GLN A 258 -3.00 -6.16 -26.06
CA GLN A 258 -2.32 -7.21 -25.28
C GLN A 258 -1.45 -8.07 -26.21
N GLU A 259 -2.03 -8.64 -27.26
CA GLU A 259 -1.36 -9.66 -28.09
C GLU A 259 -0.35 -9.07 -29.08
N ALA A 260 -0.53 -7.82 -29.53
CA ALA A 260 0.53 -7.05 -30.17
C ALA A 260 1.74 -6.88 -29.23
N SER A 261 1.49 -6.54 -27.96
CA SER A 261 2.53 -6.33 -26.96
C SER A 261 3.24 -7.64 -26.59
N VAL A 262 2.50 -8.74 -26.42
CA VAL A 262 3.05 -10.09 -26.20
C VAL A 262 3.98 -10.48 -27.35
N GLY A 263 3.49 -10.39 -28.59
CA GLY A 263 4.26 -10.79 -29.78
C GLY A 263 5.51 -9.95 -29.98
N ALA A 264 5.41 -8.62 -29.79
CA ALA A 264 6.54 -7.71 -29.96
C ALA A 264 7.63 -7.87 -28.89
N ALA A 265 7.24 -8.08 -27.62
CA ALA A 265 8.20 -8.37 -26.55
C ALA A 265 8.88 -9.73 -26.75
N HIS A 266 8.12 -10.76 -27.16
CA HIS A 266 8.65 -12.09 -27.43
C HIS A 266 9.66 -12.11 -28.60
N GLY A 267 9.28 -11.54 -29.76
CA GLY A 267 10.14 -11.52 -30.94
C GLY A 267 11.42 -10.70 -30.76
N ALA A 268 11.35 -9.57 -30.04
CA ALA A 268 12.53 -8.75 -29.70
C ALA A 268 13.55 -9.51 -28.82
N LEU A 269 13.12 -10.52 -28.06
CA LEU A 269 13.97 -11.37 -27.22
C LEU A 269 14.44 -12.67 -27.91
N PHE A 270 14.07 -12.93 -29.16
CA PHE A 270 14.44 -14.16 -29.86
C PHE A 270 15.94 -14.25 -30.22
N GLN A 271 16.64 -13.09 -30.29
CA GLN A 271 17.98 -12.98 -30.83
C GLN A 271 19.09 -13.22 -29.79
N ARG A 272 19.96 -14.21 -30.06
CA ARG A 272 20.76 -14.87 -29.01
C ARG A 272 22.12 -14.23 -28.66
N GLN A 273 22.58 -13.18 -29.37
CA GLN A 273 23.91 -12.58 -29.16
C GLN A 273 23.98 -11.08 -29.47
N ALA A 274 24.61 -10.32 -28.56
CA ALA A 274 25.18 -8.97 -28.77
C ALA A 274 24.22 -7.81 -29.16
N VAL A 275 22.96 -7.88 -28.74
CA VAL A 275 21.95 -6.81 -28.91
C VAL A 275 21.99 -5.81 -27.72
N THR A 276 21.89 -4.50 -27.95
CA THR A 276 21.80 -3.51 -26.85
C THR A 276 20.37 -3.34 -26.33
N VAL A 277 20.24 -2.79 -25.12
CA VAL A 277 18.97 -2.56 -24.42
C VAL A 277 18.05 -1.64 -25.26
N GLU A 278 18.62 -0.58 -25.83
CA GLU A 278 17.93 0.40 -26.68
C GLU A 278 17.44 -0.21 -28.00
N GLN A 279 18.16 -1.20 -28.54
CA GLN A 279 17.76 -1.91 -29.76
C GLN A 279 16.59 -2.87 -29.49
N VAL A 280 16.59 -3.57 -28.35
CA VAL A 280 15.46 -4.44 -27.93
C VAL A 280 14.19 -3.59 -27.74
N GLN A 281 14.31 -2.47 -27.00
CA GLN A 281 13.23 -1.50 -26.79
C GLN A 281 12.68 -0.98 -28.13
N ALA A 282 13.57 -0.61 -29.06
CA ALA A 282 13.20 -0.12 -30.39
C ALA A 282 12.44 -1.15 -31.24
N ALA A 283 12.89 -2.41 -31.28
CA ALA A 283 12.21 -3.47 -32.03
C ALA A 283 10.83 -3.79 -31.43
N ALA A 284 10.73 -3.90 -30.10
CA ALA A 284 9.48 -4.17 -29.41
C ALA A 284 8.47 -3.03 -29.59
N ARG A 285 8.91 -1.76 -29.45
CA ARG A 285 8.06 -0.59 -29.71
C ARG A 285 7.59 -0.56 -31.16
N GLY A 286 8.53 -0.60 -32.11
CA GLY A 286 8.21 -0.43 -33.53
C GLY A 286 7.26 -1.50 -34.05
N ALA A 287 7.47 -2.77 -33.68
CA ALA A 287 6.62 -3.88 -34.10
C ALA A 287 5.21 -3.79 -33.52
N CYS A 288 5.06 -3.47 -32.22
CA CYS A 288 3.76 -3.32 -31.58
C CYS A 288 2.98 -2.13 -32.17
N GLU A 289 3.63 -0.98 -32.28
CA GLU A 289 3.08 0.27 -32.80
C GLU A 289 2.58 0.10 -34.25
N GLY A 290 3.39 -0.52 -35.12
CA GLY A 290 3.02 -0.77 -36.52
C GLY A 290 1.94 -1.85 -36.72
N SER A 291 1.82 -2.81 -35.79
CA SER A 291 0.75 -3.83 -35.81
C SER A 291 -0.62 -3.25 -35.42
N LEU A 292 -0.64 -2.13 -34.70
CA LEU A 292 -1.87 -1.52 -34.20
C LEU A 292 -2.48 -0.49 -35.17
N GLU A 293 -1.66 0.18 -36.01
CA GLU A 293 -2.04 1.31 -36.88
C GLU A 293 -3.24 1.02 -37.83
N GLN A 294 -3.51 -0.24 -38.16
CA GLN A 294 -4.69 -0.67 -38.94
C GLN A 294 -5.34 -1.97 -38.38
N SER A 295 -5.20 -2.22 -37.08
CA SER A 295 -5.58 -3.50 -36.43
C SER A 295 -7.06 -3.89 -36.51
N GLN A 296 -7.96 -2.97 -36.88
CA GLN A 296 -9.40 -3.21 -36.96
C GLN A 296 -9.77 -4.38 -37.89
N SER A 297 -9.05 -4.57 -39.00
CA SER A 297 -9.32 -5.61 -40.01
C SER A 297 -8.56 -6.93 -39.86
N VAL A 298 -7.83 -7.11 -38.75
CA VAL A 298 -6.91 -8.25 -38.53
C VAL A 298 -7.36 -9.10 -37.33
N SER A 299 -7.12 -10.42 -37.35
CA SER A 299 -7.37 -11.30 -36.19
C SER A 299 -6.34 -11.10 -35.08
N ILE A 300 -6.66 -11.57 -33.88
CA ILE A 300 -5.77 -11.48 -32.71
C ILE A 300 -4.49 -12.31 -32.92
N VAL A 301 -4.62 -13.52 -33.46
CA VAL A 301 -3.48 -14.42 -33.78
C VAL A 301 -2.57 -13.80 -34.83
N GLN A 302 -3.15 -13.21 -35.88
CA GLN A 302 -2.41 -12.52 -36.93
C GLN A 302 -1.61 -11.34 -36.36
N ILE A 303 -2.21 -10.49 -35.51
CA ILE A 303 -1.52 -9.36 -34.85
C ILE A 303 -0.33 -9.83 -34.01
N GLN A 304 -0.46 -10.95 -33.28
CA GLN A 304 0.62 -11.53 -32.50
C GLN A 304 1.77 -11.98 -33.43
N GLN A 305 1.47 -12.74 -34.48
CA GLN A 305 2.47 -13.26 -35.44
C GLN A 305 3.19 -12.16 -36.23
N ILE A 306 2.48 -11.11 -36.65
CA ILE A 306 3.07 -9.92 -37.29
C ILE A 306 4.07 -9.27 -36.33
N SER A 307 3.66 -9.05 -35.08
CA SER A 307 4.49 -8.41 -34.05
C SER A 307 5.74 -9.23 -33.69
N VAL A 308 5.63 -10.57 -33.63
CA VAL A 308 6.80 -11.46 -33.49
C VAL A 308 7.71 -11.33 -34.71
N GLY A 309 7.17 -11.48 -35.93
CA GLY A 309 7.95 -11.45 -37.17
C GLY A 309 8.72 -10.13 -37.35
N ALA A 310 8.06 -8.98 -37.18
CA ALA A 310 8.66 -7.66 -37.38
C ALA A 310 9.76 -7.37 -36.36
N SER A 311 9.52 -7.65 -35.07
CA SER A 311 10.52 -7.42 -34.02
C SER A 311 11.72 -8.37 -34.17
N GLN A 312 11.48 -9.66 -34.44
CA GLN A 312 12.51 -10.67 -34.70
C GLN A 312 13.34 -10.35 -35.95
N GLY A 313 12.69 -9.91 -37.03
CA GLY A 313 13.34 -9.53 -38.29
C GLY A 313 14.23 -8.30 -38.13
N ALA A 314 13.69 -7.20 -37.61
CA ALA A 314 14.46 -5.97 -37.41
C ALA A 314 15.62 -6.15 -36.41
N ILE A 315 15.41 -6.88 -35.31
CA ILE A 315 16.47 -7.13 -34.31
C ILE A 315 17.55 -8.08 -34.83
N SER A 316 17.29 -8.84 -35.90
CA SER A 316 18.29 -9.73 -36.51
C SER A 316 19.53 -8.97 -37.01
N GLN A 317 19.33 -7.73 -37.49
CA GLN A 317 20.37 -6.84 -38.02
C GLN A 317 21.00 -5.90 -36.98
N SER A 318 20.76 -6.12 -35.69
CA SER A 318 21.28 -5.31 -34.57
C SER A 318 22.80 -5.13 -34.53
N GLN A 319 23.59 -5.95 -35.21
CA GLN A 319 25.04 -5.75 -35.33
C GLN A 319 25.44 -4.67 -36.35
N GLN A 320 24.49 -4.21 -37.17
CA GLN A 320 24.68 -3.26 -38.27
C GLN A 320 23.78 -2.03 -38.14
N ALA A 321 22.51 -2.22 -37.77
CA ALA A 321 21.49 -1.18 -37.70
C ALA A 321 21.43 -0.44 -36.36
N SER A 322 21.16 0.87 -36.41
CA SER A 322 20.89 1.71 -35.24
C SER A 322 19.51 1.40 -34.65
N ALA A 323 19.29 1.73 -33.37
CA ALA A 323 17.97 1.54 -32.73
C ALA A 323 16.83 2.25 -33.50
N ARG A 324 17.08 3.44 -34.07
CA ARG A 324 16.10 4.16 -34.91
C ARG A 324 15.76 3.39 -36.19
N GLN A 325 16.77 2.81 -36.83
CA GLN A 325 16.59 2.01 -38.06
C GLN A 325 15.80 0.73 -37.76
N ILE A 326 16.09 0.09 -36.63
CA ILE A 326 15.39 -1.11 -36.15
C ILE A 326 13.92 -0.81 -35.84
N GLN A 327 13.61 0.29 -35.13
CA GLN A 327 12.23 0.69 -34.86
C GLN A 327 11.46 0.94 -36.17
N ALA A 328 12.02 1.76 -37.07
CA ALA A 328 11.37 2.13 -38.32
C ALA A 328 11.16 0.92 -39.26
N ALA A 329 12.11 -0.01 -39.33
CA ALA A 329 11.96 -1.25 -40.09
C ALA A 329 10.89 -2.17 -39.51
N ALA A 330 10.84 -2.32 -38.18
CA ALA A 330 9.79 -3.09 -37.50
C ALA A 330 8.40 -2.48 -37.72
N THR A 331 8.25 -1.16 -37.56
CA THR A 331 6.97 -0.45 -37.78
C THR A 331 6.48 -0.62 -39.21
N GLY A 332 7.34 -0.39 -40.21
CA GLY A 332 6.94 -0.52 -41.62
C GLY A 332 6.62 -1.96 -42.03
N ALA A 333 7.35 -2.95 -41.51
CA ALA A 333 7.06 -4.35 -41.79
C ALA A 333 5.72 -4.79 -41.16
N SER A 334 5.47 -4.44 -39.90
CA SER A 334 4.16 -4.72 -39.27
C SER A 334 3.02 -4.04 -40.03
N ARG A 335 3.16 -2.75 -40.34
CA ARG A 335 2.19 -1.95 -41.10
C ARG A 335 1.87 -2.56 -42.46
N GLY A 336 2.90 -2.94 -43.21
CA GLY A 336 2.75 -3.58 -44.53
C GLY A 336 1.98 -4.89 -44.46
N ALA A 337 2.26 -5.70 -43.42
CA ALA A 337 1.55 -6.96 -43.19
C ALA A 337 0.07 -6.77 -42.87
N VAL A 338 -0.23 -5.83 -41.97
CA VAL A 338 -1.60 -5.46 -41.60
C VAL A 338 -2.38 -4.94 -42.82
N THR A 339 -1.77 -4.12 -43.67
CA THR A 339 -2.40 -3.63 -44.91
C THR A 339 -2.61 -4.75 -45.94
N GLN A 340 -1.70 -5.70 -46.08
CA GLN A 340 -1.76 -6.78 -47.08
C GLN A 340 -2.46 -8.07 -46.59
N ILE A 341 -2.97 -8.09 -45.36
CA ILE A 341 -3.48 -9.28 -44.65
C ILE A 341 -4.51 -10.12 -45.44
N GLN A 342 -5.28 -9.52 -46.35
CA GLN A 342 -6.28 -10.20 -47.18
C GLN A 342 -5.67 -11.07 -48.28
N THR A 343 -4.34 -11.06 -48.43
CA THR A 343 -3.58 -11.79 -49.46
C THR A 343 -2.54 -12.74 -48.84
N ILE A 344 -2.40 -12.78 -47.51
CA ILE A 344 -1.35 -13.55 -46.81
C ILE A 344 -1.99 -14.65 -45.97
N GLU A 345 -1.63 -15.90 -46.22
CA GLU A 345 -2.01 -17.03 -45.36
C GLU A 345 -1.33 -16.91 -43.98
N ILE A 346 -2.04 -17.28 -42.92
CA ILE A 346 -1.59 -17.13 -41.52
C ILE A 346 -0.22 -17.78 -41.28
N THR A 347 0.03 -18.94 -41.90
CA THR A 347 1.29 -19.68 -41.86
C THR A 347 2.48 -18.93 -42.48
N GLN A 348 2.24 -18.01 -43.41
CA GLN A 348 3.26 -17.30 -44.18
C GLN A 348 3.64 -15.95 -43.55
N ILE A 349 2.71 -15.34 -42.77
CA ILE A 349 2.84 -14.01 -42.14
C ILE A 349 4.21 -13.83 -41.46
N GLN A 350 4.54 -14.68 -40.48
CA GLN A 350 5.74 -14.48 -39.67
C GLN A 350 7.03 -14.45 -40.53
N THR A 351 7.11 -15.28 -41.57
CA THR A 351 8.27 -15.37 -42.46
C THR A 351 8.39 -14.15 -43.38
N ILE A 352 7.28 -13.73 -44.00
CA ILE A 352 7.23 -12.57 -44.90
C ILE A 352 7.64 -11.29 -44.16
N VAL A 353 7.09 -11.10 -42.96
CA VAL A 353 7.34 -9.91 -42.13
C VAL A 353 8.74 -9.91 -41.53
N LEU A 354 9.25 -11.07 -41.10
CA LEU A 354 10.63 -11.22 -40.62
C LEU A 354 11.64 -10.84 -41.70
N ASN A 355 11.48 -11.36 -42.92
CA ASN A 355 12.36 -11.02 -44.04
C ASN A 355 12.27 -9.53 -44.37
N ALA A 356 11.05 -8.99 -44.54
CA ALA A 356 10.86 -7.58 -44.90
C ALA A 356 11.47 -6.60 -43.87
N ALA A 357 11.34 -6.90 -42.57
CA ALA A 357 11.94 -6.13 -41.49
C ALA A 357 13.47 -6.27 -41.43
N ALA A 358 14.00 -7.47 -41.68
CA ALA A 358 15.45 -7.71 -41.72
C ALA A 358 16.10 -7.01 -42.92
N ASP A 359 15.50 -7.11 -44.11
CA ASP A 359 16.01 -6.50 -45.34
C ASP A 359 15.99 -4.97 -45.23
N ALA A 360 14.90 -4.37 -44.72
CA ALA A 360 14.81 -2.93 -44.54
C ALA A 360 15.80 -2.39 -43.49
N ALA A 361 16.09 -3.17 -42.43
CA ALA A 361 17.10 -2.80 -41.45
C ALA A 361 18.53 -2.90 -41.99
N ASP A 362 18.84 -3.91 -42.83
CA ASP A 362 20.14 -4.05 -43.49
C ASP A 362 20.36 -2.97 -44.56
N ASP A 363 19.37 -2.70 -45.42
CA ASP A 363 19.42 -1.60 -46.40
C ASP A 363 19.60 -0.25 -45.73
N ALA A 364 18.88 0.03 -44.63
CA ALA A 364 19.06 1.26 -43.86
C ALA A 364 20.49 1.38 -43.29
N ALA A 365 21.02 0.29 -42.72
CA ALA A 365 22.39 0.23 -42.19
C ALA A 365 23.45 0.42 -43.29
N GLN A 366 23.32 -0.26 -44.42
CA GLN A 366 24.27 -0.19 -45.54
C GLN A 366 24.25 1.16 -46.26
N THR A 367 23.07 1.77 -46.42
CA THR A 367 22.92 3.10 -47.04
C THR A 367 23.25 4.26 -46.09
N GLY A 368 23.17 4.04 -44.78
CA GLY A 368 23.25 5.10 -43.76
C GLY A 368 21.99 5.95 -43.70
N THR A 369 20.82 5.36 -44.01
CA THR A 369 19.53 6.05 -43.96
C THR A 369 19.00 6.06 -42.52
N ASP A 370 18.84 7.25 -41.93
CA ASP A 370 18.35 7.45 -40.55
C ASP A 370 16.93 8.06 -40.51
N GLU A 371 16.30 8.31 -41.67
CA GLU A 371 15.03 9.04 -41.78
C GLU A 371 13.84 8.06 -41.75
N PRO A 372 13.00 8.04 -40.69
CA PRO A 372 12.07 6.92 -40.43
C PRO A 372 11.08 6.63 -41.56
N ASP A 373 10.46 7.66 -42.12
CA ASP A 373 9.47 7.54 -43.22
C ASP A 373 10.02 6.75 -44.41
N VAL A 374 11.31 6.90 -44.72
CA VAL A 374 11.96 6.21 -45.84
C VAL A 374 12.12 4.72 -45.54
N ILE A 375 12.50 4.38 -44.30
CA ILE A 375 12.70 3.00 -43.85
C ILE A 375 11.35 2.29 -43.68
N ILE A 376 10.35 2.97 -43.13
CA ILE A 376 8.97 2.49 -43.00
C ILE A 376 8.40 2.15 -44.38
N GLN A 377 8.50 3.07 -45.34
CA GLN A 377 8.00 2.83 -46.69
C GLN A 377 8.78 1.72 -47.43
N GLN A 378 10.09 1.59 -47.21
CA GLN A 378 10.86 0.48 -47.77
C GLN A 378 10.42 -0.86 -47.17
N ALA A 379 10.22 -0.95 -45.85
CA ALA A 379 9.74 -2.17 -45.20
C ALA A 379 8.31 -2.56 -45.62
N VAL A 380 7.41 -1.58 -45.82
CA VAL A 380 6.09 -1.82 -46.44
C VAL A 380 6.25 -2.43 -47.83
N THR A 381 7.03 -1.81 -48.71
CA THR A 381 7.25 -2.33 -50.08
C THR A 381 7.97 -3.69 -50.10
N ASN A 382 8.83 -3.98 -49.12
CA ASN A 382 9.44 -5.31 -48.97
C ASN A 382 8.37 -6.37 -48.62
N VAL A 383 7.37 -6.06 -47.79
CA VAL A 383 6.22 -6.96 -47.57
C VAL A 383 5.44 -7.15 -48.88
N GLU A 384 5.10 -6.07 -49.58
CA GLU A 384 4.35 -6.15 -50.85
C GLU A 384 5.06 -7.05 -51.88
N GLN A 385 6.38 -6.90 -52.04
CA GLN A 385 7.18 -7.72 -52.95
C GLN A 385 7.35 -9.17 -52.47
N ASN A 386 7.51 -9.41 -51.17
CA ASN A 386 7.61 -10.77 -50.64
C ASN A 386 6.29 -11.55 -50.79
N VAL A 387 5.13 -10.87 -50.74
CA VAL A 387 3.83 -11.45 -51.09
C VAL A 387 3.76 -11.76 -52.60
N GLU A 388 4.12 -10.80 -53.47
CA GLU A 388 4.11 -10.99 -54.93
C GLU A 388 5.03 -12.13 -55.38
N VAL A 389 6.24 -12.23 -54.80
CA VAL A 389 7.19 -13.33 -55.03
C VAL A 389 6.64 -14.68 -54.55
N THR A 390 5.98 -14.73 -53.39
CA THR A 390 5.40 -15.98 -52.88
C THR A 390 4.32 -16.50 -53.84
N VAL A 391 3.52 -15.60 -54.42
CA VAL A 391 2.53 -15.93 -55.46
C VAL A 391 3.18 -16.36 -56.77
N GLU A 392 4.23 -15.68 -57.26
CA GLU A 392 4.96 -16.11 -58.48
C GLU A 392 5.71 -17.44 -58.29
N THR A 393 6.15 -17.79 -57.08
CA THR A 393 6.80 -19.10 -56.81
C THR A 393 5.85 -20.29 -56.81
N GLY A 394 4.56 -20.10 -57.10
CA GLY A 394 3.68 -21.19 -57.54
C GLY A 394 4.01 -21.69 -58.96
N ASP A 395 4.58 -20.84 -59.83
CA ASP A 395 4.88 -21.10 -61.24
C ASP A 395 6.40 -21.20 -61.51
N VAL A 396 7.12 -22.09 -60.80
CA VAL A 396 8.59 -22.20 -60.93
C VAL A 396 9.04 -22.75 -62.29
N GLU A 397 9.64 -21.89 -63.12
CA GLU A 397 10.42 -22.32 -64.28
C GLU A 397 11.59 -23.24 -63.85
N ASN A 398 11.53 -24.52 -64.22
CA ASN A 398 12.60 -25.48 -63.93
C ASN A 398 13.85 -25.19 -64.77
N VAL A 399 14.87 -24.59 -64.15
CA VAL A 399 16.22 -24.41 -64.71
C VAL A 399 17.26 -25.10 -63.82
N THR A 400 17.79 -26.23 -64.29
CA THR A 400 19.03 -26.84 -63.77
C THR A 400 19.95 -27.29 -64.92
N ASP A 401 21.27 -27.21 -64.69
CA ASP A 401 22.30 -27.27 -65.73
C ASP A 401 22.61 -28.68 -66.28
N GLY A 402 23.15 -28.73 -67.51
CA GLY A 402 23.78 -29.94 -68.07
C GLY A 402 24.48 -29.72 -69.42
N GLU A 403 25.82 -29.70 -69.43
CA GLU A 403 26.64 -29.60 -70.65
C GLU A 403 26.74 -30.94 -71.40
N ASP A 404 26.52 -30.97 -72.73
CA ASP A 404 27.50 -31.54 -73.70
C ASP A 404 27.08 -31.41 -75.20
N GLY A 405 28.07 -31.54 -76.10
CA GLY A 405 27.89 -32.24 -77.40
C GLY A 405 27.34 -31.49 -78.63
N ASP A 406 28.23 -30.92 -79.45
CA ASP A 406 27.98 -30.54 -80.86
C ASP A 406 27.75 -31.77 -81.78
N GLU A 407 26.62 -31.84 -82.49
CA GLU A 407 26.63 -32.06 -83.96
C GLU A 407 25.28 -31.75 -84.65
N ASN A 408 25.35 -31.12 -85.82
CA ASN A 408 24.20 -30.68 -86.65
C ASN A 408 23.56 -31.83 -87.48
N ILE A 409 22.22 -31.82 -87.61
CA ILE A 409 21.48 -32.34 -88.77
C ILE A 409 20.13 -31.60 -88.91
N THR A 410 19.57 -31.55 -90.12
CA THR A 410 18.39 -30.75 -90.49
C THR A 410 17.14 -31.59 -90.79
N ASP A 411 16.02 -30.87 -90.82
CA ASP A 411 14.76 -31.16 -91.54
C ASP A 411 13.77 -32.19 -90.94
N ASP A 412 12.57 -31.65 -90.64
CA ASP A 412 11.25 -32.17 -91.02
C ASP A 412 10.81 -33.57 -90.52
N GLU A 413 9.96 -33.59 -89.50
CA GLU A 413 8.54 -33.91 -89.72
C GLU A 413 7.64 -33.41 -88.58
N ASN A 414 6.39 -33.05 -88.90
CA ASN A 414 5.38 -32.60 -87.93
C ASN A 414 4.72 -33.81 -87.25
N VAL A 415 4.98 -34.02 -85.96
CA VAL A 415 4.25 -34.96 -85.10
C VAL A 415 3.53 -34.20 -83.99
N THR A 416 2.22 -34.40 -83.93
CA THR A 416 1.38 -34.03 -82.78
C THR A 416 0.85 -35.33 -82.18
N ASP A 417 1.21 -35.62 -80.93
CA ASP A 417 0.30 -36.16 -79.92
C ASP A 417 0.99 -36.19 -78.54
N ASP A 418 0.19 -36.43 -77.51
CA ASP A 418 0.54 -36.91 -76.17
C ASP A 418 1.60 -36.12 -75.37
N GLN A 419 1.12 -35.25 -74.47
CA GLN A 419 1.73 -35.14 -73.14
C GLN A 419 1.31 -36.38 -72.36
N ASP A 420 2.25 -37.07 -71.71
CA ASP A 420 1.92 -38.09 -70.72
C ASP A 420 1.32 -37.39 -69.48
N GLU A 421 -0.01 -37.44 -69.33
CA GLU A 421 -0.64 -37.25 -68.01
C GLU A 421 -0.23 -38.46 -67.16
N GLU A 422 0.60 -38.24 -66.13
CA GLU A 422 0.82 -39.28 -65.12
C GLU A 422 -0.53 -39.63 -64.46
N PRO A 423 -0.79 -40.93 -64.17
CA PRO A 423 -2.06 -41.33 -63.59
C PRO A 423 -2.25 -40.65 -62.22
N PRO A 424 -3.47 -40.17 -61.89
CA PRO A 424 -3.73 -39.61 -60.57
C PRO A 424 -3.38 -40.65 -59.50
N ILE A 425 -2.77 -40.18 -58.42
CA ILE A 425 -2.42 -41.03 -57.29
C ILE A 425 -3.70 -41.37 -56.52
N ASP A 426 -4.04 -42.67 -56.45
CA ASP A 426 -5.13 -43.16 -55.62
C ASP A 426 -4.74 -43.00 -54.12
N LEU A 427 -4.91 -41.79 -53.58
CA LEU A 427 -4.59 -41.44 -52.19
C LEU A 427 -5.48 -42.23 -51.22
N GLU A 428 -4.84 -42.89 -50.25
CA GLU A 428 -5.54 -43.56 -49.15
C GLU A 428 -5.98 -42.53 -48.10
N SER A 429 -7.06 -42.87 -47.37
CA SER A 429 -7.65 -41.95 -46.40
C SER A 429 -6.77 -41.79 -45.16
N LEU A 430 -6.61 -40.55 -44.69
CA LEU A 430 -6.08 -40.25 -43.37
C LEU A 430 -7.04 -40.82 -42.32
N ASN A 431 -6.56 -41.70 -41.44
CA ASN A 431 -7.38 -42.17 -40.32
C ASN A 431 -7.24 -41.21 -39.14
N VAL A 432 -8.36 -40.89 -38.48
CA VAL A 432 -8.38 -39.99 -37.32
C VAL A 432 -9.16 -40.62 -36.18
N SER A 433 -8.53 -40.70 -35.01
CA SER A 433 -9.10 -41.26 -33.79
C SER A 433 -8.87 -40.35 -32.59
N VAL A 434 -9.76 -40.40 -31.60
CA VAL A 434 -9.68 -39.61 -30.37
C VAL A 434 -9.78 -40.50 -29.15
N GLU A 435 -8.88 -40.27 -28.21
CA GLU A 435 -8.91 -40.86 -26.87
C GLU A 435 -8.65 -39.73 -25.86
N ASN A 436 -9.69 -39.36 -25.10
CA ASN A 436 -9.71 -38.16 -24.25
C ASN A 436 -9.41 -36.90 -25.08
N GLN A 437 -8.47 -36.05 -24.66
CA GLN A 437 -8.03 -34.85 -25.39
C GLN A 437 -6.98 -35.14 -26.50
N SER A 438 -6.53 -36.39 -26.65
CA SER A 438 -5.54 -36.75 -27.67
C SER A 438 -6.20 -37.13 -28.99
N VAL A 439 -5.93 -36.36 -30.04
CA VAL A 439 -6.32 -36.67 -31.43
C VAL A 439 -5.11 -37.28 -32.12
N SER A 440 -5.29 -38.46 -32.72
CA SER A 440 -4.24 -39.14 -33.51
C SER A 440 -4.62 -39.17 -34.98
N PHE A 441 -3.68 -38.72 -35.82
CA PHE A 441 -3.77 -38.71 -37.28
C PHE A 441 -2.79 -39.74 -37.84
N GLU A 442 -3.27 -40.77 -38.52
CA GLU A 442 -2.45 -41.79 -39.18
C GLU A 442 -2.50 -41.61 -40.70
N ASN A 443 -1.34 -41.35 -41.32
CA ASN A 443 -1.22 -41.18 -42.77
C ASN A 443 -0.66 -42.44 -43.43
N ALA A 444 -1.52 -43.16 -44.15
CA ALA A 444 -1.15 -44.36 -44.90
C ALA A 444 -0.43 -44.07 -46.24
N ASN A 445 -0.33 -42.80 -46.66
CA ASN A 445 0.23 -42.44 -47.97
C ASN A 445 1.77 -42.40 -47.99
N ASP A 446 2.35 -42.68 -49.16
CA ASP A 446 3.78 -42.51 -49.46
C ASP A 446 4.21 -41.02 -49.59
N VAL A 447 3.28 -40.08 -49.40
CA VAL A 447 3.50 -38.62 -49.39
C VAL A 447 3.03 -38.01 -48.06
N ALA A 448 3.61 -36.87 -47.67
CA ALA A 448 3.21 -36.15 -46.46
C ALA A 448 1.85 -35.43 -46.67
N VAL A 449 1.08 -35.33 -45.59
CA VAL A 449 -0.28 -34.80 -45.60
C VAL A 449 -0.38 -33.66 -44.58
N VAL A 450 -0.84 -32.50 -45.04
CA VAL A 450 -1.25 -31.38 -44.18
C VAL A 450 -2.69 -31.63 -43.77
N VAL A 451 -2.93 -31.64 -42.46
CA VAL A 451 -4.24 -31.84 -41.84
C VAL A 451 -4.68 -30.50 -41.27
N THR A 452 -5.84 -30.03 -41.68
CA THR A 452 -6.42 -28.76 -41.24
C THR A 452 -7.53 -29.04 -40.25
N VAL A 453 -7.42 -28.49 -39.05
CA VAL A 453 -8.40 -28.60 -37.98
C VAL A 453 -8.98 -27.20 -37.73
N GLU A 454 -10.27 -27.01 -37.97
CA GLU A 454 -11.06 -25.82 -37.64
C GLU A 454 -11.93 -26.14 -36.42
N GLY A 455 -12.20 -25.22 -35.49
CA GLY A 455 -13.18 -25.51 -34.42
C GLY A 455 -13.58 -24.35 -33.52
N ASP A 456 -14.56 -24.61 -32.63
CA ASP A 456 -15.24 -23.60 -31.79
C ASP A 456 -14.32 -22.79 -30.84
N ARG A 457 -13.03 -23.13 -30.74
CA ARG A 457 -12.05 -22.54 -29.79
C ARG A 457 -10.75 -22.04 -30.40
N PHE A 458 -10.51 -22.27 -31.69
CA PHE A 458 -9.40 -21.68 -32.46
C PHE A 458 -9.76 -21.73 -33.95
N ASP A 459 -9.48 -20.65 -34.68
CA ASP A 459 -9.95 -20.50 -36.06
C ASP A 459 -9.47 -21.65 -36.97
N GLU A 460 -8.16 -21.92 -36.98
CA GLU A 460 -7.56 -23.01 -37.76
C GLU A 460 -6.20 -23.45 -37.17
N GLN A 461 -5.94 -24.76 -37.14
CA GLN A 461 -4.64 -25.37 -36.79
C GLN A 461 -4.23 -26.34 -37.90
N ASN A 462 -3.06 -26.12 -38.51
CA ASN A 462 -2.51 -26.97 -39.56
C ASN A 462 -1.38 -27.88 -39.03
N VAL A 463 -1.52 -29.17 -39.23
CA VAL A 463 -0.69 -30.25 -38.66
C VAL A 463 -0.13 -31.10 -39.80
N THR A 464 1.20 -31.23 -39.90
CA THR A 464 1.81 -32.04 -40.99
C THR A 464 2.15 -33.44 -40.51
N VAL A 465 1.49 -34.45 -41.10
CA VAL A 465 1.78 -35.88 -40.85
C VAL A 465 2.72 -36.40 -41.94
N GLY A 466 3.79 -37.08 -41.51
CA GLY A 466 4.78 -37.68 -42.41
C GLY A 466 4.20 -38.79 -43.30
N ALA A 467 4.92 -39.14 -44.37
CA ALA A 467 4.58 -40.28 -45.23
C ALA A 467 4.72 -41.62 -44.46
N ASN A 468 3.69 -42.46 -44.49
CA ASN A 468 3.57 -43.69 -43.68
C ASN A 468 3.76 -43.44 -42.16
N ASP A 469 3.39 -42.27 -41.65
CA ASP A 469 3.66 -41.84 -40.27
C ASP A 469 2.37 -41.56 -39.49
N ALA A 470 2.49 -41.46 -38.17
CA ALA A 470 1.38 -41.17 -37.26
C ALA A 470 1.76 -40.07 -36.27
N LEU A 471 0.88 -39.07 -36.11
CA LEU A 471 1.08 -37.94 -35.22
C LEU A 471 -0.11 -37.81 -34.27
N THR A 472 0.18 -37.78 -32.96
CA THR A 472 -0.80 -37.52 -31.90
C THR A 472 -0.55 -36.14 -31.32
N GLU A 473 -1.57 -35.28 -31.35
CA GLU A 473 -1.56 -33.97 -30.73
C GLU A 473 -2.69 -33.85 -29.70
N SER A 474 -2.49 -33.00 -28.68
CA SER A 474 -3.51 -32.73 -27.66
C SER A 474 -4.33 -31.52 -28.08
N PHE A 475 -5.63 -31.70 -28.24
CA PHE A 475 -6.55 -30.63 -28.59
C PHE A 475 -7.36 -30.21 -27.36
N PRO A 476 -7.74 -28.92 -27.24
CA PRO A 476 -8.81 -28.53 -26.33
C PRO A 476 -10.08 -29.36 -26.59
N HIS A 477 -10.96 -29.40 -25.60
CA HIS A 477 -12.29 -29.95 -25.82
C HIS A 477 -13.10 -28.99 -26.73
N GLY A 478 -13.99 -29.53 -27.57
CA GLY A 478 -14.72 -28.74 -28.57
C GLY A 478 -15.24 -29.59 -29.72
N ASN A 479 -15.96 -28.96 -30.66
CA ASN A 479 -16.24 -29.55 -31.96
C ASN A 479 -15.23 -29.03 -32.98
N TYR A 480 -14.82 -29.93 -33.87
CA TYR A 480 -13.80 -29.68 -34.88
C TYR A 480 -14.25 -30.19 -36.24
N THR A 481 -13.93 -29.45 -37.29
CA THR A 481 -13.94 -29.92 -38.67
C THR A 481 -12.50 -30.28 -39.05
N VAL A 482 -12.26 -31.52 -39.45
CA VAL A 482 -10.95 -31.99 -39.93
C VAL A 482 -11.02 -32.20 -41.45
N THR A 483 -10.15 -31.53 -42.18
CA THR A 483 -9.88 -31.78 -43.61
C THR A 483 -8.39 -32.11 -43.79
N ALA A 484 -8.00 -32.62 -44.95
CA ALA A 484 -6.60 -32.93 -45.23
C ALA A 484 -6.26 -32.79 -46.72
N GLN A 485 -5.00 -32.51 -47.03
CA GLN A 485 -4.47 -32.39 -48.38
C GLN A 485 -2.98 -32.75 -48.43
N THR A 486 -2.48 -33.12 -49.60
CA THR A 486 -1.03 -33.25 -49.84
C THR A 486 -0.35 -31.87 -49.77
N ALA A 487 0.97 -31.85 -49.68
CA ALA A 487 1.75 -30.60 -49.76
C ALA A 487 1.53 -29.83 -51.09
N ASP A 488 1.10 -30.54 -52.14
CA ASP A 488 0.79 -29.98 -53.47
C ASP A 488 -0.70 -29.59 -53.64
N GLY A 489 -1.49 -29.66 -52.56
CA GLY A 489 -2.90 -29.24 -52.54
C GLY A 489 -3.92 -30.26 -53.05
N GLU A 490 -3.55 -31.54 -53.21
CA GLU A 490 -4.49 -32.59 -53.60
C GLU A 490 -5.27 -33.09 -52.36
N PRO A 491 -6.63 -33.04 -52.36
CA PRO A 491 -7.41 -33.31 -51.15
C PRO A 491 -7.39 -34.79 -50.75
N VAL A 492 -6.96 -35.05 -49.51
CA VAL A 492 -6.91 -36.37 -48.90
C VAL A 492 -8.17 -36.58 -48.05
N PRO A 493 -8.97 -37.64 -48.29
CA PRO A 493 -10.15 -37.89 -47.46
C PRO A 493 -9.75 -38.26 -46.03
N VAL A 494 -10.49 -37.77 -45.05
CA VAL A 494 -10.33 -38.03 -43.61
C VAL A 494 -11.42 -39.01 -43.17
N ASN A 495 -11.05 -40.18 -42.64
CA ASN A 495 -11.97 -41.28 -42.29
C ASN A 495 -12.99 -41.64 -43.41
N GLY A 496 -12.60 -41.46 -44.68
CA GLY A 496 -13.46 -41.67 -45.86
C GLY A 496 -14.40 -40.51 -46.23
N GLN A 497 -14.24 -39.33 -45.62
CA GLN A 497 -15.00 -38.11 -45.89
C GLN A 497 -14.09 -36.98 -46.39
N ALA A 498 -14.62 -36.00 -47.13
CA ALA A 498 -13.85 -34.79 -47.49
C ALA A 498 -13.69 -33.82 -46.30
N GLU A 499 -14.72 -33.77 -45.45
CA GLU A 499 -14.77 -33.06 -44.18
C GLU A 499 -15.20 -34.08 -43.11
N PHE A 500 -14.42 -34.22 -42.04
CA PHE A 500 -14.70 -35.12 -40.93
C PHE A 500 -14.98 -34.32 -39.65
N GLN A 501 -16.22 -34.37 -39.15
CA GLN A 501 -16.58 -33.72 -37.89
C GLN A 501 -16.16 -34.60 -36.70
N LEU A 502 -15.50 -33.97 -35.75
CA LEU A 502 -14.87 -34.60 -34.59
C LEU A 502 -15.18 -33.80 -33.32
N THR A 503 -15.78 -34.44 -32.31
CA THR A 503 -15.93 -33.83 -30.99
C THR A 503 -14.85 -34.38 -30.06
N VAL A 504 -14.05 -33.49 -29.48
CA VAL A 504 -13.17 -33.80 -28.35
C VAL A 504 -13.94 -33.47 -27.08
N GLU A 505 -14.28 -34.48 -26.29
CA GLU A 505 -15.02 -34.29 -25.04
C GLU A 505 -14.10 -33.72 -23.93
N PRO A 506 -14.62 -32.90 -23.01
CA PRO A 506 -13.83 -32.44 -21.87
C PRO A 506 -13.49 -33.64 -20.97
N THR A 507 -12.20 -33.79 -20.66
CA THR A 507 -11.76 -34.60 -19.51
C THR A 507 -12.25 -33.92 -18.25
N VAL A 508 -13.30 -34.49 -17.65
CA VAL A 508 -13.90 -33.98 -16.42
C VAL A 508 -13.10 -34.52 -15.23
N GLU A 509 -12.17 -33.71 -14.73
CA GLU A 509 -11.45 -33.98 -13.49
C GLU A 509 -12.25 -33.54 -12.27
N SER A 510 -11.96 -34.13 -11.10
CA SER A 510 -12.65 -33.76 -9.87
C SER A 510 -12.29 -32.34 -9.46
N VAL A 511 -13.31 -31.54 -9.15
CA VAL A 511 -13.11 -30.35 -8.30
C VAL A 511 -12.65 -30.82 -6.92
N THR A 512 -11.73 -30.10 -6.31
CA THR A 512 -11.38 -30.27 -4.89
C THR A 512 -12.12 -29.22 -4.07
N VAL A 513 -12.78 -29.63 -3.00
CA VAL A 513 -13.50 -28.73 -2.10
C VAL A 513 -13.10 -29.03 -0.66
N SER A 514 -12.63 -28.00 0.04
CA SER A 514 -12.18 -28.09 1.43
C SER A 514 -12.68 -26.91 2.25
N ALA A 515 -12.98 -27.15 3.52
CA ALA A 515 -13.29 -26.11 4.50
C ALA A 515 -12.16 -26.06 5.55
N THR A 516 -11.83 -24.86 6.01
CA THR A 516 -10.88 -24.63 7.12
C THR A 516 -11.28 -23.31 7.79
N ASP A 517 -11.46 -23.32 9.11
CA ASP A 517 -11.83 -22.14 9.90
C ASP A 517 -13.04 -21.34 9.34
N GLY A 518 -14.04 -22.08 8.81
CA GLY A 518 -15.26 -21.54 8.17
C GLY A 518 -15.11 -21.03 6.74
N VAL A 519 -13.88 -20.93 6.22
CA VAL A 519 -13.60 -20.58 4.83
C VAL A 519 -13.68 -21.84 3.96
N VAL A 520 -14.49 -21.81 2.92
CA VAL A 520 -14.62 -22.87 1.92
C VAL A 520 -13.82 -22.50 0.69
N THR A 521 -12.87 -23.36 0.31
CA THR A 521 -12.05 -23.25 -0.89
C THR A 521 -12.51 -24.29 -1.91
N VAL A 522 -12.64 -23.85 -3.17
CA VAL A 522 -13.05 -24.66 -4.32
C VAL A 522 -11.96 -24.55 -5.39
N GLU A 523 -11.28 -25.64 -5.72
CA GLU A 523 -10.25 -25.70 -6.76
C GLU A 523 -10.79 -26.45 -7.98
N ASN A 524 -10.85 -25.80 -9.14
CA ASN A 524 -11.36 -26.37 -10.38
C ASN A 524 -10.23 -26.65 -11.39
N PRO A 525 -9.70 -27.89 -11.47
CA PRO A 525 -8.66 -28.26 -12.44
C PRO A 525 -9.19 -28.40 -13.88
N ASN A 526 -10.49 -28.20 -14.12
CA ASN A 526 -11.08 -28.39 -15.45
C ASN A 526 -10.79 -27.20 -16.38
N SER A 527 -10.62 -27.51 -17.67
CA SER A 527 -10.59 -26.51 -18.76
C SER A 527 -11.94 -25.83 -19.06
N LEU A 528 -12.92 -25.93 -18.15
CA LEU A 528 -14.25 -25.34 -18.21
C LEU A 528 -14.60 -24.71 -16.86
N SER A 529 -15.38 -23.63 -16.89
CA SER A 529 -16.06 -23.11 -15.70
C SER A 529 -16.96 -24.18 -15.09
N VAL A 530 -16.90 -24.34 -13.77
CA VAL A 530 -17.73 -25.28 -13.01
C VAL A 530 -18.55 -24.52 -11.99
N ALA A 531 -19.86 -24.72 -12.03
CA ALA A 531 -20.78 -24.31 -10.99
C ALA A 531 -20.81 -25.40 -9.90
N VAL A 532 -20.47 -25.02 -8.68
CA VAL A 532 -20.52 -25.86 -7.49
C VAL A 532 -21.69 -25.42 -6.64
N GLU A 533 -22.58 -26.36 -6.31
CA GLU A 533 -23.80 -26.13 -5.52
C GLU A 533 -23.63 -26.77 -4.14
N PHE A 534 -23.87 -25.97 -3.10
CA PHE A 534 -23.77 -26.32 -1.69
C PHE A 534 -25.17 -26.26 -1.07
N GLU A 535 -25.62 -27.34 -0.44
CA GLU A 535 -26.91 -27.40 0.27
C GLU A 535 -26.72 -28.02 1.67
N ASN A 536 -27.16 -27.33 2.74
CA ASN A 536 -27.12 -27.87 4.11
C ASN A 536 -28.49 -28.33 4.61
N GLU A 537 -28.50 -29.03 5.75
CA GLU A 537 -29.71 -29.53 6.41
C GLU A 537 -30.72 -28.45 6.86
N THR A 538 -30.34 -27.16 6.84
CA THR A 538 -31.24 -26.05 7.16
C THR A 538 -31.97 -25.49 5.93
N GLY A 539 -31.56 -25.89 4.72
CA GLY A 539 -32.07 -25.38 3.46
C GLY A 539 -31.34 -24.14 2.93
N GLU A 540 -30.16 -23.82 3.47
CA GLU A 540 -29.26 -22.85 2.83
C GLU A 540 -28.70 -23.47 1.55
N GLN A 541 -28.91 -22.80 0.42
CA GLN A 541 -28.36 -23.16 -0.88
C GLN A 541 -27.46 -22.03 -1.39
N ARG A 542 -26.17 -22.32 -1.65
CA ARG A 542 -25.22 -21.39 -2.28
C ARG A 542 -24.65 -22.01 -3.54
N SER A 543 -24.54 -21.22 -4.61
CA SER A 543 -23.94 -21.67 -5.88
C SER A 543 -22.75 -20.77 -6.24
N ILE A 544 -21.64 -21.39 -6.62
CA ILE A 544 -20.37 -20.73 -6.91
C ILE A 544 -19.88 -21.19 -8.27
N THR A 545 -19.82 -20.28 -9.25
CA THR A 545 -19.05 -20.53 -10.48
C THR A 545 -17.57 -20.26 -10.21
N VAL A 546 -16.73 -21.25 -10.50
CA VAL A 546 -15.26 -21.16 -10.51
C VAL A 546 -14.78 -21.27 -11.94
N GLY A 547 -13.81 -20.46 -12.34
CA GLY A 547 -13.28 -20.43 -13.70
C GLY A 547 -12.55 -21.71 -14.13
N ALA A 548 -12.07 -21.74 -15.36
CA ALA A 548 -11.26 -22.86 -15.86
C ALA A 548 -9.82 -22.80 -15.32
N ASN A 549 -9.34 -23.88 -14.69
CA ASN A 549 -8.04 -23.95 -13.99
C ASN A 549 -7.89 -22.90 -12.86
N ASP A 550 -8.99 -22.59 -12.19
CA ASP A 550 -9.13 -21.49 -11.23
C ASP A 550 -9.48 -22.01 -9.83
N SER A 551 -9.27 -21.19 -8.79
CA SER A 551 -9.78 -21.46 -7.45
C SER A 551 -10.53 -20.26 -6.88
N ARG A 552 -11.51 -20.54 -6.03
CA ARG A 552 -12.36 -19.52 -5.44
C ARG A 552 -12.69 -19.87 -3.99
N THR A 553 -12.67 -18.86 -3.14
CA THR A 553 -13.13 -18.95 -1.76
C THR A 553 -14.49 -18.29 -1.55
N THR A 554 -15.24 -18.81 -0.59
CA THR A 554 -16.42 -18.19 0.02
C THR A 554 -16.41 -18.53 1.51
N THR A 555 -17.23 -17.86 2.32
CA THR A 555 -17.63 -18.39 3.64
C THR A 555 -19.07 -18.88 3.60
N LEU A 556 -19.32 -20.00 4.27
CA LEU A 556 -20.66 -20.56 4.48
C LEU A 556 -21.02 -20.50 5.96
N SER A 557 -22.30 -20.65 6.30
CA SER A 557 -22.70 -20.84 7.71
C SER A 557 -22.06 -22.11 8.29
N PRO A 558 -21.88 -22.22 9.62
CA PRO A 558 -21.37 -23.45 10.23
C PRO A 558 -22.40 -24.59 10.10
N GLY A 559 -22.00 -25.74 9.55
CA GLY A 559 -22.92 -26.85 9.27
C GLY A 559 -22.33 -27.96 8.40
N GLU A 560 -23.13 -28.99 8.11
CA GLU A 560 -22.77 -30.05 7.17
C GLU A 560 -23.49 -29.80 5.83
N TYR A 561 -22.72 -29.63 4.75
CA TYR A 561 -23.22 -29.39 3.40
C TYR A 561 -23.05 -30.63 2.52
N VAL A 562 -24.05 -30.92 1.71
CA VAL A 562 -23.91 -31.73 0.50
C VAL A 562 -23.41 -30.81 -0.61
N VAL A 563 -22.35 -31.22 -1.30
CA VAL A 563 -21.69 -30.47 -2.36
C VAL A 563 -21.76 -31.26 -3.66
N THR A 564 -22.27 -30.62 -4.71
CA THR A 564 -22.34 -31.18 -6.06
C THR A 564 -21.71 -30.18 -7.05
N ALA A 565 -21.28 -30.65 -8.22
CA ALA A 565 -20.66 -29.78 -9.21
C ALA A 565 -21.07 -30.16 -10.64
N ALA A 566 -21.19 -29.16 -11.51
CA ALA A 566 -21.46 -29.34 -12.92
C ALA A 566 -20.81 -28.22 -13.76
N THR A 567 -20.41 -28.52 -14.99
CA THR A 567 -19.99 -27.48 -15.95
C THR A 567 -21.08 -26.43 -16.12
N GLU A 568 -20.76 -25.16 -16.37
CA GLU A 568 -21.67 -24.00 -16.32
C GLU A 568 -23.09 -24.16 -16.94
N GLU A 569 -23.25 -24.88 -18.06
CA GLU A 569 -24.57 -25.19 -18.66
C GLU A 569 -25.33 -26.37 -18.00
N ARG A 570 -24.82 -26.92 -16.90
CA ARG A 570 -25.12 -28.26 -16.35
C ARG A 570 -24.98 -29.42 -17.36
N ARG A 571 -24.18 -29.24 -18.42
CA ARG A 571 -23.99 -30.20 -19.52
C ARG A 571 -23.29 -31.50 -19.08
N PHE A 572 -22.31 -31.40 -18.19
CA PHE A 572 -21.62 -32.54 -17.58
C PHE A 572 -21.61 -32.40 -16.05
N ALA A 573 -21.89 -33.50 -15.34
CA ALA A 573 -21.69 -33.59 -13.89
C ALA A 573 -20.20 -33.76 -13.60
N VAL A 574 -19.69 -33.03 -12.61
CA VAL A 574 -18.27 -32.97 -12.24
C VAL A 574 -18.10 -33.59 -10.86
N PRO A 575 -17.16 -34.53 -10.65
CA PRO A 575 -16.93 -35.08 -9.32
C PRO A 575 -16.42 -34.00 -8.35
N VAL A 576 -16.81 -34.14 -7.08
CA VAL A 576 -16.29 -33.34 -5.96
C VAL A 576 -15.53 -34.29 -5.04
N ASN A 577 -14.26 -33.99 -4.75
CA ASN A 577 -13.38 -34.85 -3.94
C ASN A 577 -13.35 -36.34 -4.39
N GLY A 578 -13.52 -36.60 -5.69
CA GLY A 578 -13.59 -37.95 -6.27
C GLY A 578 -14.94 -38.67 -6.15
N GLN A 579 -15.99 -37.97 -5.69
CA GLN A 579 -17.36 -38.50 -5.52
C GLN A 579 -18.36 -37.74 -6.41
N SER A 580 -19.50 -38.33 -6.74
CA SER A 580 -20.59 -37.63 -7.47
C SER A 580 -21.31 -36.58 -6.61
N GLU A 581 -21.32 -36.81 -5.30
CA GLU A 581 -21.81 -35.90 -4.25
C GLU A 581 -20.82 -36.04 -3.09
N ALA A 582 -20.40 -34.94 -2.47
CA ALA A 582 -19.45 -34.93 -1.37
C ALA A 582 -20.05 -34.26 -0.12
N THR A 583 -19.70 -34.75 1.06
CA THR A 583 -20.08 -34.13 2.34
C THR A 583 -18.97 -33.20 2.81
N LEU A 584 -19.31 -31.95 3.10
CA LEU A 584 -18.38 -30.93 3.58
C LEU A 584 -18.82 -30.39 4.95
N PRO A 585 -18.11 -30.70 6.05
CA PRO A 585 -18.31 -30.02 7.32
C PRO A 585 -17.65 -28.63 7.26
N VAL A 586 -18.42 -27.58 7.58
CA VAL A 586 -17.95 -26.20 7.71
C VAL A 586 -17.98 -25.84 9.20
N GLU A 587 -16.81 -25.54 9.76
CA GLU A 587 -16.67 -25.09 11.15
C GLU A 587 -16.99 -23.59 11.27
N ALA A 588 -17.11 -23.07 12.50
CA ALA A 588 -17.30 -21.64 12.70
C ALA A 588 -16.01 -20.84 12.46
N LEU A 589 -16.14 -19.65 11.88
CA LEU A 589 -15.07 -18.66 11.83
C LEU A 589 -14.60 -18.32 13.25
N PRO A 590 -13.28 -18.14 13.48
CA PRO A 590 -12.75 -17.64 14.74
C PRO A 590 -13.43 -16.33 15.16
N SER A 591 -13.71 -16.16 16.46
CA SER A 591 -14.23 -14.89 16.97
C SER A 591 -13.25 -13.76 16.71
N ALA A 592 -13.75 -12.63 16.20
CA ALA A 592 -13.05 -11.36 16.32
C ALA A 592 -12.94 -10.97 17.80
N THR A 593 -12.00 -10.10 18.13
CA THR A 593 -11.87 -9.54 19.49
C THR A 593 -11.97 -8.03 19.46
N ALA A 594 -12.53 -7.46 20.53
CA ALA A 594 -12.69 -6.02 20.70
C ALA A 594 -12.38 -5.61 22.15
N SER A 595 -11.70 -4.48 22.32
CA SER A 595 -11.38 -3.91 23.62
C SER A 595 -11.45 -2.39 23.57
N VAL A 596 -11.99 -1.78 24.62
CA VAL A 596 -12.06 -0.31 24.78
C VAL A 596 -11.08 0.10 25.87
N ASP A 597 -10.32 1.16 25.61
CA ASP A 597 -9.40 1.79 26.55
C ASP A 597 -9.63 3.30 26.49
N GLY A 598 -10.15 3.91 27.56
CA GLY A 598 -10.69 5.27 27.52
C GLY A 598 -11.78 5.45 26.45
N GLN A 599 -11.54 6.32 25.47
CA GLN A 599 -12.38 6.53 24.29
C GLN A 599 -11.96 5.70 23.06
N THR A 600 -10.85 4.95 23.14
CA THR A 600 -10.28 4.21 22.02
C THR A 600 -10.84 2.79 21.95
N LEU A 601 -11.69 2.52 20.95
CA LEU A 601 -12.03 1.16 20.52
C LEU A 601 -10.88 0.57 19.70
N ASN A 602 -10.39 -0.60 20.09
CA ASN A 602 -9.50 -1.44 19.31
C ASN A 602 -10.23 -2.74 18.93
N VAL A 603 -10.12 -3.14 17.67
CA VAL A 603 -10.63 -4.44 17.17
C VAL A 603 -9.54 -5.22 16.45
N GLU A 604 -9.62 -6.55 16.53
CA GLU A 604 -8.73 -7.50 15.84
C GLU A 604 -9.57 -8.53 15.10
N ASN A 605 -9.23 -8.79 13.84
CA ASN A 605 -9.81 -9.82 13.00
C ASN A 605 -8.82 -10.99 12.83
N PRO A 606 -8.91 -12.07 13.64
CA PRO A 606 -8.02 -13.21 13.54
C PRO A 606 -8.43 -14.23 12.46
N THR A 607 -9.42 -13.92 11.62
CA THR A 607 -9.88 -14.81 10.54
C THR A 607 -9.06 -14.61 9.26
N ASP A 608 -9.00 -15.64 8.41
CA ASP A 608 -8.36 -15.57 7.08
C ASP A 608 -9.21 -14.82 6.02
N VAL A 609 -10.30 -14.16 6.43
CA VAL A 609 -11.17 -13.36 5.56
C VAL A 609 -11.35 -11.94 6.09
N ARG A 610 -11.76 -11.00 5.23
CA ARG A 610 -12.11 -9.64 5.66
C ARG A 610 -13.45 -9.64 6.40
N LEU A 611 -13.56 -8.85 7.46
CA LEU A 611 -14.79 -8.63 8.19
C LEU A 611 -15.27 -7.19 7.99
N THR A 612 -16.55 -7.04 7.64
CA THR A 612 -17.30 -5.80 7.84
C THR A 612 -17.71 -5.76 9.31
N PHE A 613 -17.31 -4.70 10.01
CA PHE A 613 -17.80 -4.39 11.34
C PHE A 613 -18.88 -3.32 11.23
N LEU A 614 -19.98 -3.54 11.94
CA LEU A 614 -21.08 -2.60 12.11
C LEU A 614 -21.10 -2.17 13.57
N LEU A 615 -20.71 -0.92 13.82
CA LEU A 615 -20.83 -0.26 15.11
C LEU A 615 -22.18 0.48 15.16
N THR A 616 -22.93 0.28 16.23
CA THR A 616 -24.23 0.92 16.48
C THR A 616 -24.17 1.64 17.82
N ASP A 617 -24.63 2.89 17.89
CA ASP A 617 -24.69 3.67 19.13
C ASP A 617 -26.07 3.56 19.83
N GLU A 618 -26.27 4.32 20.91
CA GLU A 618 -27.56 4.38 21.62
C GLU A 618 -28.66 5.17 20.89
N ALA A 619 -28.31 6.04 19.94
CA ALA A 619 -29.27 6.66 19.02
C ALA A 619 -29.78 5.67 17.96
N ASN A 620 -29.07 4.55 17.76
CA ASN A 620 -29.17 3.60 16.65
C ASN A 620 -28.65 4.15 15.31
N ASP A 621 -27.80 5.20 15.37
CA ASP A 621 -26.95 5.57 14.25
C ASP A 621 -25.84 4.52 14.10
N THR A 622 -25.40 4.31 12.86
CA THR A 622 -24.55 3.16 12.50
C THR A 622 -23.36 3.55 11.65
N GLU A 623 -22.17 3.11 12.06
CA GLU A 623 -20.96 3.19 11.26
C GLU A 623 -20.58 1.79 10.76
N GLN A 624 -20.30 1.68 9.45
CA GLN A 624 -19.73 0.47 8.85
C GLN A 624 -18.27 0.72 8.51
N PHE A 625 -17.41 -0.22 8.92
CA PHE A 625 -16.01 -0.24 8.57
C PHE A 625 -15.54 -1.66 8.26
N LEU A 626 -14.32 -1.80 7.75
CA LEU A 626 -13.83 -3.06 7.22
C LEU A 626 -12.40 -3.31 7.70
N VAL A 627 -12.20 -4.47 8.31
CA VAL A 627 -10.90 -4.93 8.83
C VAL A 627 -10.44 -6.14 8.01
N LEU A 628 -9.21 -6.08 7.50
CA LEU A 628 -8.62 -7.15 6.69
C LEU A 628 -8.33 -8.41 7.51
N ALA A 629 -8.13 -9.53 6.81
CA ALA A 629 -7.74 -10.80 7.39
C ALA A 629 -6.43 -10.69 8.18
N GLY A 630 -6.46 -11.02 9.47
CA GLY A 630 -5.33 -10.87 10.38
C GLY A 630 -4.93 -9.42 10.67
N GLU A 631 -5.78 -8.41 10.44
CA GLU A 631 -5.50 -7.01 10.76
C GLU A 631 -6.35 -6.49 11.93
N ASN A 632 -5.91 -5.35 12.46
CA ASN A 632 -6.55 -4.63 13.57
C ASN A 632 -6.93 -3.23 13.09
N ASP A 633 -7.99 -2.65 13.68
CA ASP A 633 -8.41 -1.26 13.46
C ASP A 633 -8.64 -0.56 14.81
N THR A 634 -8.38 0.75 14.85
CA THR A 634 -8.36 1.56 16.08
C THR A 634 -9.14 2.85 15.85
N ARG A 635 -10.07 3.18 16.76
CA ARG A 635 -11.07 4.24 16.59
C ARG A 635 -11.29 5.01 17.88
N GLU A 636 -11.32 6.34 17.79
CA GLU A 636 -11.85 7.19 18.86
C GLU A 636 -13.38 7.23 18.75
N LEU A 637 -14.07 7.07 19.88
CA LEU A 637 -15.52 7.09 19.99
C LEU A 637 -15.97 8.18 20.97
N ASP A 638 -17.14 8.76 20.72
CA ASP A 638 -17.80 9.63 21.70
C ASP A 638 -18.26 8.83 22.94
N PRO A 639 -18.49 9.48 24.10
CA PRO A 639 -19.02 8.80 25.28
C PRO A 639 -20.45 8.29 25.07
N GLY A 640 -20.72 7.03 25.40
CA GLY A 640 -22.04 6.43 25.22
C GLY A 640 -22.07 4.90 25.21
N ASN A 641 -23.27 4.34 25.03
CA ASN A 641 -23.47 2.90 24.91
C ASN A 641 -23.39 2.45 23.44
N TYR A 642 -22.61 1.41 23.17
CA TYR A 642 -22.38 0.89 21.83
C TYR A 642 -22.67 -0.61 21.72
N THR A 643 -22.93 -1.07 20.50
CA THR A 643 -23.00 -2.49 20.13
C THR A 643 -22.30 -2.73 18.81
N LEU A 644 -21.43 -3.73 18.78
CA LEU A 644 -20.57 -4.08 17.66
C LEU A 644 -20.88 -5.49 17.16
N THR A 645 -21.12 -5.61 15.85
CA THR A 645 -21.30 -6.91 15.16
C THR A 645 -20.32 -7.02 14.01
N ALA A 646 -19.83 -8.23 13.73
CA ALA A 646 -18.98 -8.52 12.58
C ALA A 646 -19.66 -9.51 11.61
N GLU A 647 -19.45 -9.31 10.32
CA GLU A 647 -19.91 -10.21 9.26
C GLU A 647 -18.94 -10.22 8.06
N THR A 648 -18.91 -11.33 7.35
CA THR A 648 -18.11 -11.51 6.14
C THR A 648 -18.76 -10.80 4.94
N ARG A 649 -18.02 -10.67 3.83
CA ARG A 649 -18.58 -10.27 2.52
C ARG A 649 -19.73 -11.17 2.03
N ASP A 650 -19.84 -12.38 2.56
CA ASP A 650 -20.74 -13.44 2.13
C ASP A 650 -22.00 -13.56 3.02
N ASP A 651 -22.28 -12.55 3.85
CA ASP A 651 -23.37 -12.43 4.84
C ASP A 651 -23.30 -13.44 6.01
N VAL A 652 -22.18 -14.16 6.15
CA VAL A 652 -21.92 -15.03 7.31
C VAL A 652 -21.45 -14.18 8.48
N ARG A 653 -22.20 -14.19 9.58
CA ARG A 653 -21.84 -13.50 10.84
C ARG A 653 -20.66 -14.15 11.54
N VAL A 654 -19.83 -13.31 12.16
CA VAL A 654 -18.69 -13.71 12.98
C VAL A 654 -18.87 -13.12 14.37
N PRO A 655 -18.68 -13.91 15.45
CA PRO A 655 -18.80 -13.37 16.80
C PRO A 655 -17.68 -12.38 17.11
N VAL A 656 -17.96 -11.47 18.03
CA VAL A 656 -17.00 -10.53 18.62
C VAL A 656 -16.93 -10.84 20.10
N ASN A 657 -15.74 -11.12 20.64
CA ASN A 657 -15.54 -11.59 22.03
C ASN A 657 -16.42 -12.82 22.39
N ASP A 658 -16.55 -13.79 21.47
CA ASP A 658 -17.45 -14.95 21.53
C ASP A 658 -18.97 -14.62 21.56
N GLU A 659 -19.37 -13.35 21.44
CA GLU A 659 -20.76 -12.90 21.41
C GLU A 659 -21.25 -12.57 19.99
N SER A 660 -22.53 -12.83 19.69
CA SER A 660 -23.12 -12.53 18.37
C SER A 660 -23.38 -11.04 18.09
N ALA A 661 -23.23 -10.22 19.13
CA ALA A 661 -23.26 -8.76 19.14
C ALA A 661 -22.65 -8.33 20.48
N PHE A 662 -21.48 -7.72 20.45
CA PHE A 662 -20.74 -7.32 21.65
C PHE A 662 -21.14 -5.91 22.06
N SER A 663 -21.73 -5.74 23.25
CA SER A 663 -22.13 -4.42 23.76
C SER A 663 -21.13 -3.90 24.80
N PHE A 664 -20.80 -2.61 24.72
CA PHE A 664 -19.85 -1.94 25.60
C PHE A 664 -20.26 -0.49 25.88
N GLU A 665 -19.64 0.11 26.89
CA GLU A 665 -19.84 1.50 27.31
C GLU A 665 -18.52 2.25 27.15
N VAL A 666 -18.57 3.43 26.54
CA VAL A 666 -17.43 4.36 26.41
C VAL A 666 -17.63 5.45 27.45
N GLY A 667 -16.65 5.60 28.36
CA GLY A 667 -16.71 6.62 29.41
C GLY A 667 -16.61 8.04 28.85
N ALA A 668 -17.11 9.02 29.60
CA ALA A 668 -16.73 10.40 29.37
C ALA A 668 -15.23 10.57 29.68
N PRO A 669 -14.48 11.38 28.92
CA PRO A 669 -13.14 11.79 29.34
C PRO A 669 -13.22 12.48 30.70
N GLY A 670 -12.17 12.34 31.51
CA GLY A 670 -12.04 13.06 32.77
C GLY A 670 -12.09 14.57 32.57
N PRO A 671 -12.47 15.36 33.60
CA PRO A 671 -12.30 16.80 33.54
C PRO A 671 -10.81 17.12 33.32
N THR A 672 -10.50 18.04 32.42
CA THR A 672 -9.12 18.50 32.23
C THR A 672 -8.67 19.21 33.51
N LEU A 673 -7.72 18.61 34.22
CA LEU A 673 -7.28 19.10 35.53
C LEU A 673 -6.53 20.44 35.37
N GLU A 674 -6.98 21.45 36.08
CA GLU A 674 -6.32 22.75 36.18
C GLU A 674 -5.10 22.67 37.11
N SER A 675 -4.06 23.47 36.84
CA SER A 675 -2.84 23.49 37.67
C SER A 675 -3.16 23.88 39.11
N LEU A 676 -2.59 23.15 40.07
CA LEU A 676 -2.54 23.58 41.46
C LEU A 676 -1.76 24.89 41.59
N ASN A 677 -2.14 25.71 42.56
CA ASN A 677 -1.36 26.89 42.95
C ASN A 677 -0.55 26.53 44.20
N LEU A 678 0.75 26.81 44.20
CA LEU A 678 1.64 26.61 45.36
C LEU A 678 2.33 27.93 45.73
N SER A 679 2.15 28.35 46.98
CA SER A 679 2.81 29.52 47.58
C SER A 679 3.62 29.13 48.82
N THR A 680 4.52 30.03 49.24
CA THR A 680 5.42 29.84 50.37
C THR A 680 5.52 31.12 51.18
N ASP A 681 5.25 31.05 52.48
CA ASP A 681 5.37 32.16 53.43
C ASP A 681 6.17 31.70 54.65
N ASP A 682 7.28 32.38 54.93
CA ASP A 682 8.29 32.08 55.97
C ASP A 682 8.75 30.61 56.05
N SER A 683 8.01 29.76 56.79
CA SER A 683 8.31 28.33 57.02
C SER A 683 7.14 27.40 56.65
N GLU A 684 6.15 27.89 55.92
CA GLU A 684 4.94 27.15 55.53
C GLU A 684 4.75 27.18 54.01
N VAL A 685 4.50 26.00 53.41
CA VAL A 685 4.00 25.89 52.04
C VAL A 685 2.48 25.80 52.07
N THR A 686 1.81 26.50 51.17
CA THR A 686 0.35 26.44 50.99
C THR A 686 0.05 26.00 49.56
N ILE A 687 -0.87 25.04 49.42
CA ILE A 687 -1.29 24.46 48.15
C ILE A 687 -2.81 24.63 48.01
N GLU A 688 -3.25 25.23 46.91
CA GLU A 688 -4.66 25.34 46.53
C GLU A 688 -4.96 24.41 45.36
N ASN A 689 -5.95 23.51 45.53
CA ASN A 689 -6.43 22.63 44.47
C ASN A 689 -7.70 23.21 43.82
N PRO A 690 -7.64 23.76 42.59
CA PRO A 690 -8.82 24.31 41.91
C PRO A 690 -9.77 23.23 41.34
N ASN A 691 -9.39 21.95 41.38
CA ASN A 691 -10.14 20.85 40.78
C ASN A 691 -11.24 20.34 41.72
N ASP A 692 -12.29 19.73 41.16
CA ASP A 692 -13.31 18.98 41.93
C ASP A 692 -12.78 17.62 42.47
N GLU A 693 -11.58 17.20 42.06
CA GLU A 693 -10.95 15.92 42.39
C GLU A 693 -9.75 16.10 43.34
N SER A 694 -9.63 15.19 44.31
CA SER A 694 -8.54 15.21 45.31
C SER A 694 -7.22 14.75 44.70
N VAL A 695 -6.11 15.39 45.09
CA VAL A 695 -4.76 15.08 44.57
C VAL A 695 -3.78 14.76 45.70
N VAL A 696 -2.74 13.99 45.37
CA VAL A 696 -1.60 13.75 46.25
C VAL A 696 -0.39 14.53 45.73
N VAL A 697 0.00 15.58 46.45
CA VAL A 697 1.20 16.36 46.15
C VAL A 697 2.40 15.76 46.88
N THR A 698 3.40 15.32 46.13
CA THR A 698 4.68 14.85 46.68
C THR A 698 5.69 15.99 46.68
N VAL A 699 6.26 16.29 47.84
CA VAL A 699 7.31 17.31 48.01
C VAL A 699 8.64 16.61 48.34
N SER A 700 9.69 16.91 47.57
CA SER A 700 11.01 16.27 47.65
C SER A 700 12.11 17.25 48.04
N ASP A 701 12.98 16.91 48.99
CA ASP A 701 14.14 17.73 49.37
C ASP A 701 15.40 17.46 48.50
N GLU A 702 16.43 18.32 48.60
CA GLU A 702 17.70 18.15 47.87
C GLU A 702 18.46 16.84 48.22
N ALA A 703 18.10 16.16 49.32
CA ALA A 703 18.64 14.85 49.70
C ALA A 703 17.83 13.66 49.13
N GLY A 704 16.68 13.92 48.49
CA GLY A 704 15.75 12.91 47.98
C GLY A 704 14.86 12.27 49.05
N ALA A 705 14.62 12.96 50.17
CA ALA A 705 13.55 12.60 51.10
C ALA A 705 12.25 13.25 50.63
N THR A 706 11.16 12.46 50.64
CA THR A 706 9.85 12.85 50.14
C THR A 706 8.82 12.88 51.27
N ASP A 707 8.01 13.93 51.34
CA ASP A 707 6.76 13.95 52.09
C ASP A 707 5.56 14.08 51.14
N THR A 708 4.35 13.73 51.60
CA THR A 708 3.16 13.62 50.74
C THR A 708 1.94 14.25 51.39
N LEU A 709 1.31 15.19 50.69
CA LEU A 709 0.13 15.92 51.14
C LEU A 709 -1.09 15.55 50.28
N GLU A 710 -2.13 15.04 50.92
CA GLU A 710 -3.45 14.78 50.33
C GLU A 710 -4.25 16.09 50.38
N VAL A 711 -4.70 16.59 49.23
CA VAL A 711 -5.39 17.89 49.07
C VAL A 711 -6.73 17.64 48.39
N ASP A 712 -7.83 17.75 49.14
CA ASP A 712 -9.18 17.50 48.62
C ASP A 712 -9.59 18.51 47.54
N GLY A 713 -10.55 18.13 46.69
CA GLY A 713 -11.06 18.98 45.62
C GLY A 713 -11.66 20.29 46.13
N ASN A 714 -11.27 21.43 45.54
CA ASN A 714 -11.56 22.80 45.96
C ASN A 714 -11.05 23.17 47.39
N GLU A 715 -10.08 22.43 47.95
CA GLU A 715 -9.48 22.75 49.26
C GLU A 715 -8.08 23.41 49.15
N THR A 716 -7.76 24.21 50.17
CA THR A 716 -6.44 24.79 50.40
C THR A 716 -5.83 24.13 51.63
N VAL A 717 -4.64 23.54 51.50
CA VAL A 717 -3.93 22.89 52.62
C VAL A 717 -2.54 23.50 52.78
N SER A 718 -2.17 23.79 54.03
CA SER A 718 -0.88 24.35 54.42
C SER A 718 -0.07 23.37 55.26
N ALA A 719 1.25 23.34 55.07
CA ALA A 719 2.17 22.46 55.77
C ALA A 719 3.51 23.15 56.09
N GLY A 720 3.96 23.03 57.34
CA GLY A 720 5.26 23.54 57.78
C GLY A 720 6.43 22.71 57.23
N LEU A 721 7.36 23.36 56.53
CA LEU A 721 8.58 22.75 55.99
C LEU A 721 9.83 23.42 56.59
N PRO A 722 10.92 22.66 56.83
CA PRO A 722 12.20 23.26 57.18
C PRO A 722 12.74 24.21 56.09
N ALA A 723 13.61 25.15 56.48
CA ALA A 723 14.36 25.96 55.51
C ALA A 723 15.20 25.07 54.58
N GLY A 724 15.15 25.31 53.27
CA GLY A 724 15.73 24.43 52.26
C GLY A 724 15.21 24.64 50.84
N ASN A 725 15.64 23.76 49.92
CA ASN A 725 15.18 23.73 48.52
C ASN A 725 14.37 22.44 48.28
N TYR A 726 13.27 22.58 47.53
CA TYR A 726 12.31 21.51 47.30
C TYR A 726 11.83 21.44 45.85
N THR A 727 11.39 20.26 45.40
CA THR A 727 10.53 20.11 44.21
C THR A 727 9.17 19.53 44.59
N ALA A 728 8.10 19.93 43.89
CA ALA A 728 6.75 19.42 44.06
C ALA A 728 6.18 18.88 42.75
N SER A 729 5.51 17.73 42.82
CA SER A 729 4.77 17.10 41.72
C SER A 729 3.46 16.52 42.27
N ALA A 730 2.37 16.57 41.51
CA ALA A 730 1.06 16.08 41.95
C ALA A 730 0.49 14.99 41.03
N GLU A 731 -0.23 14.04 41.61
CA GLU A 731 -0.96 12.98 40.90
C GLU A 731 -2.35 12.78 41.53
N THR A 732 -3.35 12.37 40.75
CA THR A 732 -4.66 11.93 41.28
C THR A 732 -4.58 10.51 41.89
N ASP A 733 -5.64 10.10 42.59
CA ASP A 733 -5.76 8.75 43.18
C ASP A 733 -5.68 7.61 42.14
N ASP A 734 -6.10 7.87 40.88
CA ASP A 734 -5.98 6.95 39.75
C ASP A 734 -4.65 7.10 38.96
N GLY A 735 -3.80 8.07 39.34
CA GLY A 735 -2.44 8.25 38.81
C GLY A 735 -2.31 9.18 37.59
N GLU A 736 -3.25 10.10 37.39
CA GLU A 736 -3.10 11.16 36.37
C GLU A 736 -2.26 12.32 36.93
N THR A 737 -1.23 12.74 36.21
CA THR A 737 -0.30 13.81 36.67
C THR A 737 -0.96 15.18 36.57
N VAL A 738 -0.87 15.96 37.65
CA VAL A 738 -1.41 17.33 37.75
C VAL A 738 -0.27 18.33 37.88
N GLN A 739 -0.34 19.43 37.12
CA GLN A 739 0.68 20.47 37.16
C GLN A 739 0.58 21.32 38.44
N VAL A 740 1.73 21.84 38.87
CA VAL A 740 1.86 22.77 40.01
C VAL A 740 2.49 24.06 39.48
N ASN A 741 1.80 25.18 39.62
CA ASN A 741 2.18 26.48 39.04
C ASN A 741 2.56 26.40 37.53
N ASP A 742 1.76 25.71 36.72
CA ASP A 742 1.96 25.43 35.28
C ASP A 742 3.21 24.56 34.93
N GLU A 743 3.82 23.86 35.90
CA GLU A 743 4.96 22.96 35.68
C GLU A 743 4.70 21.52 36.22
N ASP A 744 5.20 20.50 35.53
CA ASP A 744 5.04 19.08 35.94
C ASP A 744 5.87 18.72 37.20
N GLU A 745 6.97 19.46 37.44
CA GLU A 745 7.80 19.39 38.65
C GLU A 745 8.23 20.82 39.03
N TYR A 746 7.51 21.44 39.98
CA TYR A 746 7.74 22.83 40.39
C TYR A 746 8.85 22.94 41.44
N SER A 747 9.79 23.88 41.27
CA SER A 747 10.92 24.08 42.20
C SER A 747 10.75 25.32 43.09
N PHE A 748 10.89 25.17 44.41
CA PHE A 748 10.77 26.27 45.37
C PHE A 748 11.80 26.20 46.51
N SER A 749 11.85 27.26 47.33
CA SER A 749 12.72 27.36 48.50
C SER A 749 11.93 27.90 49.71
N ILE A 750 12.31 27.47 50.90
CA ILE A 750 11.82 27.96 52.20
C ILE A 750 13.00 28.67 52.89
N GLU A 751 12.79 29.89 53.39
CA GLU A 751 13.84 30.70 54.00
C GLU A 751 14.00 30.39 55.51
N GLU A 752 15.16 30.72 56.09
CA GLU A 752 15.46 30.51 57.51
C GLU A 752 15.18 31.82 58.27
N VAL A 753 14.41 31.74 59.37
CA VAL A 753 13.90 32.91 60.08
C VAL A 753 14.85 33.29 61.23
N ASP A 754 15.63 34.36 61.05
CA ASP A 754 16.46 34.93 62.12
C ASP A 754 15.58 35.52 63.25
N ALA A 755 15.95 35.28 64.51
CA ALA A 755 15.26 35.84 65.67
C ALA A 755 15.80 37.24 66.04
N GLU A 756 14.92 38.20 66.35
CA GLU A 756 15.34 39.54 66.80
C GLU A 756 15.82 39.50 68.27
N VAL A 757 17.09 39.89 68.52
CA VAL A 757 17.65 39.96 69.88
C VAL A 757 17.07 41.11 70.71
N GLU A 758 16.52 40.78 71.88
CA GLU A 758 15.98 41.73 72.86
C GLU A 758 17.07 42.30 73.80
N SER A 759 16.82 43.50 74.34
CA SER A 759 17.78 44.20 75.20
C SER A 759 17.85 43.63 76.63
N LEU A 760 19.07 43.34 77.10
CA LEU A 760 19.35 42.99 78.50
C LEU A 760 18.91 44.10 79.46
N THR A 761 18.28 43.73 80.58
CA THR A 761 18.05 44.65 81.70
C THR A 761 19.23 44.63 82.67
N ALA A 762 19.63 45.82 83.15
CA ALA A 762 20.75 45.97 84.10
C ALA A 762 20.39 46.90 85.26
N SER A 763 20.70 46.46 86.49
CA SER A 763 20.43 47.21 87.73
C SER A 763 21.56 47.06 88.76
N THR A 764 21.70 48.05 89.65
CA THR A 764 22.78 48.10 90.65
C THR A 764 22.22 48.35 92.05
N ASP A 765 22.68 47.58 93.04
CA ASP A 765 22.33 47.72 94.46
C ASP A 765 23.59 47.51 95.32
N ASP A 766 23.96 48.50 96.13
CA ASP A 766 25.26 48.64 96.84
C ASP A 766 26.48 48.17 96.00
N ASP A 767 27.08 47.01 96.31
CA ASP A 767 28.29 46.45 95.69
C ASP A 767 28.02 45.47 94.53
N GLN A 768 26.77 45.36 94.07
CA GLN A 768 26.32 44.35 93.12
C GLN A 768 25.67 44.92 91.87
N LEU A 769 26.07 44.38 90.73
CA LEU A 769 25.43 44.53 89.41
C LEU A 769 24.57 43.28 89.14
N THR A 770 23.30 43.45 88.85
CA THR A 770 22.39 42.38 88.40
C THR A 770 22.00 42.60 86.94
N LEU A 771 22.13 41.54 86.15
CA LEU A 771 21.87 41.48 84.72
C LEU A 771 20.78 40.43 84.46
N GLU A 772 19.75 40.80 83.70
CA GLU A 772 18.62 39.96 83.30
C GLU A 772 18.64 39.84 81.77
N ASN A 773 18.71 38.61 81.26
CA ASN A 773 18.75 38.33 79.82
C ASN A 773 17.40 37.77 79.34
N PRO A 774 16.65 38.52 78.50
CA PRO A 774 15.38 38.05 77.92
C PRO A 774 15.54 37.17 76.67
N ASN A 775 16.76 36.98 76.17
CA ASN A 775 17.03 36.17 74.97
C ASN A 775 17.09 34.67 75.32
N ASP A 776 16.81 33.81 74.34
CA ASP A 776 16.93 32.35 74.44
C ASP A 776 18.37 31.83 74.18
N GLU A 777 19.32 32.74 73.93
CA GLU A 777 20.76 32.49 73.86
C GLU A 777 21.56 33.15 75.00
N THR A 778 22.87 32.87 75.09
CA THR A 778 23.76 33.38 76.15
C THR A 778 24.45 34.67 75.72
N VAL A 779 24.34 35.71 76.54
CA VAL A 779 24.93 37.04 76.28
C VAL A 779 26.10 37.31 77.22
N VAL A 780 27.23 37.73 76.66
CA VAL A 780 28.45 38.10 77.39
C VAL A 780 28.46 39.60 77.63
N VAL A 781 28.40 40.02 78.88
CA VAL A 781 28.47 41.44 79.28
C VAL A 781 29.89 41.78 79.73
N THR A 782 30.51 42.76 79.06
CA THR A 782 31.81 43.31 79.45
C THR A 782 31.60 44.59 80.25
N ALA A 783 32.05 44.58 81.51
CA ALA A 783 32.09 45.76 82.38
C ALA A 783 33.52 46.34 82.42
N THR A 784 33.67 47.62 82.07
CA THR A 784 34.97 48.32 82.01
C THR A 784 35.03 49.45 83.03
N ASP A 785 36.07 49.51 83.87
CA ASP A 785 36.22 50.52 84.94
C ASP A 785 36.86 51.86 84.50
N GLU A 786 37.07 52.79 85.45
CA GLU A 786 37.66 54.12 85.16
C GLU A 786 39.18 54.11 84.82
N ASP A 787 39.93 53.07 85.20
CA ASP A 787 41.35 52.90 84.86
C ASP A 787 41.53 52.08 83.55
N GLY A 788 40.47 51.39 83.09
CA GLY A 788 40.40 50.59 81.86
C GLY A 788 40.69 49.11 82.08
N GLU A 789 40.38 48.55 83.25
CA GLU A 789 40.35 47.09 83.47
C GLU A 789 38.95 46.53 83.13
N GLU A 790 38.91 45.39 82.44
CA GLU A 790 37.71 44.77 81.86
C GLU A 790 37.34 43.47 82.61
N GLN A 791 36.08 43.32 83.00
CA GLN A 791 35.52 42.09 83.58
C GLN A 791 34.33 41.60 82.74
N THR A 792 34.44 40.37 82.22
CA THR A 792 33.37 39.68 81.48
C THR A 792 32.45 38.91 82.42
N ILE A 793 31.15 38.97 82.18
CA ILE A 793 30.09 38.27 82.91
C ILE A 793 29.21 37.54 81.89
N ASP A 794 29.21 36.21 81.93
CA ASP A 794 28.34 35.40 81.07
C ASP A 794 26.92 35.36 81.68
N VAL A 795 25.90 35.78 80.92
CA VAL A 795 24.49 35.79 81.34
C VAL A 795 23.72 34.77 80.48
N PRO A 796 23.32 33.61 81.04
CA PRO A 796 22.62 32.57 80.28
C PRO A 796 21.26 33.02 79.73
N ALA A 797 20.75 32.25 78.78
CA ALA A 797 19.39 32.36 78.25
C ALA A 797 18.32 32.34 79.35
N ASP A 798 17.30 33.21 79.25
CA ASP A 798 16.20 33.38 80.22
C ASP A 798 16.62 33.57 81.71
N ASP A 799 17.88 33.93 82.00
CA ASP A 799 18.46 33.87 83.35
C ASP A 799 18.87 35.25 83.93
N THR A 800 19.11 35.28 85.24
CA THR A 800 19.47 36.47 86.00
C THR A 800 20.80 36.27 86.73
N VAL A 801 21.82 37.05 86.37
CA VAL A 801 23.17 36.95 86.94
C VAL A 801 23.50 38.19 87.76
N THR A 802 23.74 38.00 89.05
CA THR A 802 24.27 39.03 89.97
C THR A 802 25.78 38.83 90.18
N SER A 803 26.57 39.87 89.92
CA SER A 803 28.01 39.91 90.17
C SER A 803 28.37 41.06 91.11
N ALA A 804 29.21 40.78 92.11
CA ALA A 804 29.81 41.82 92.94
C ALA A 804 31.01 42.46 92.20
N LEU A 805 31.12 43.78 92.28
CA LEU A 805 32.17 44.60 91.64
C LEU A 805 32.81 45.52 92.69
N ASP A 806 34.08 45.90 92.50
CA ASP A 806 34.71 46.91 93.37
C ASP A 806 34.05 48.29 93.11
N PRO A 807 33.78 49.13 94.14
CA PRO A 807 33.03 50.39 93.97
C PRO A 807 33.67 51.37 92.98
N GLY A 808 32.89 51.85 92.00
CA GLY A 808 33.38 52.65 90.87
C GLY A 808 32.31 52.98 89.82
N GLU A 809 32.70 53.73 88.79
CA GLU A 809 31.91 53.97 87.57
C GLU A 809 32.33 52.93 86.50
N TYR A 810 31.37 52.18 85.96
CA TYR A 810 31.61 51.14 84.96
C TYR A 810 30.84 51.43 83.67
N THR A 811 31.47 51.14 82.53
CA THR A 811 30.82 51.10 81.22
C THR A 811 30.53 49.64 80.86
N LEU A 812 29.25 49.33 80.62
CA LEU A 812 28.77 48.02 80.18
C LEU A 812 28.57 48.02 78.66
N THR A 813 28.93 46.92 78.01
CA THR A 813 28.57 46.56 76.62
C THR A 813 28.27 45.06 76.57
N ALA A 814 27.34 44.62 75.73
CA ALA A 814 26.93 43.22 75.65
C ALA A 814 27.00 42.69 74.20
N GLU A 815 27.42 41.43 74.05
CA GLU A 815 27.46 40.71 72.78
C GLU A 815 27.09 39.23 72.96
N THR A 816 26.52 38.59 71.95
CA THR A 816 26.16 37.15 71.97
C THR A 816 27.40 36.27 71.79
N GLU A 817 27.31 34.94 72.01
CA GLU A 817 28.50 34.06 71.88
C GLU A 817 29.05 34.02 70.42
N ASP A 818 28.21 34.27 69.41
CA ASP A 818 28.61 34.44 68.00
C ASP A 818 28.97 35.89 67.61
N GLY A 819 28.77 36.87 68.51
CA GLY A 819 29.24 38.25 68.36
C GLY A 819 28.24 39.26 67.77
N GLU A 820 26.94 38.98 67.85
CA GLU A 820 25.86 39.96 67.61
C GLU A 820 25.82 40.96 68.79
N GLN A 821 25.56 42.25 68.52
CA GLN A 821 25.63 43.30 69.54
C GLN A 821 24.29 43.49 70.26
N VAL A 822 24.27 43.39 71.58
CA VAL A 822 23.04 43.46 72.39
C VAL A 822 22.96 44.78 73.18
N ASP A 823 21.83 45.46 73.08
CA ASP A 823 21.54 46.68 73.85
C ASP A 823 21.40 46.36 75.35
N VAL A 824 21.89 47.23 76.24
CA VAL A 824 21.69 47.12 77.70
C VAL A 824 20.85 48.28 78.20
N ASN A 825 19.68 47.99 78.77
CA ASN A 825 18.60 48.94 79.07
C ASN A 825 18.20 49.81 77.85
N GLY A 826 18.19 49.24 76.64
CA GLY A 826 17.93 49.94 75.38
C GLY A 826 19.04 50.91 74.97
N SER A 827 20.30 50.51 75.15
CA SER A 827 21.47 51.26 74.67
C SER A 827 22.72 50.39 74.48
N GLU A 828 23.39 50.56 73.33
CA GLU A 828 24.64 49.88 72.92
C GLU A 828 25.75 49.91 73.97
N SER A 829 25.72 50.91 74.86
CA SER A 829 26.63 51.05 75.97
C SER A 829 25.96 51.80 77.12
N LEU A 830 26.00 51.23 78.32
CA LEU A 830 25.37 51.76 79.53
C LEU A 830 26.43 52.09 80.59
N VAL A 831 26.39 53.29 81.16
CA VAL A 831 27.25 53.65 82.30
C VAL A 831 26.48 53.44 83.61
N VAL A 832 27.05 52.67 84.53
CA VAL A 832 26.50 52.36 85.86
C VAL A 832 27.48 52.77 86.97
N GLN A 833 26.97 52.97 88.19
CA GLN A 833 27.78 53.29 89.37
C GLN A 833 27.54 52.23 90.45
N ILE A 834 28.64 51.67 90.98
CA ILE A 834 28.66 50.71 92.10
C ILE A 834 29.15 51.47 93.33
N ASP A 835 28.42 51.39 94.45
CA ASP A 835 28.70 52.16 95.67
C ASP A 835 29.39 51.28 96.75
N GLU A 836 30.03 51.91 97.74
CA GLU A 836 30.74 51.19 98.83
C GLU A 836 29.71 50.64 99.84
N ALA A 837 29.44 49.32 99.77
CA ALA A 837 28.45 48.62 100.59
C ALA A 837 28.50 49.00 102.08
N ALA A 838 27.32 49.32 102.63
CA ALA A 838 27.20 49.86 103.97
C ALA A 838 27.59 48.83 105.06
N ALA A 839 28.63 49.14 105.83
CA ALA A 839 29.02 48.32 106.98
C ALA A 839 28.03 48.48 108.15
N ASP A 840 27.05 47.58 108.23
CA ASP A 840 26.08 47.51 109.34
C ASP A 840 26.75 47.40 110.72
N ASP A 841 26.19 48.13 111.69
CA ASP A 841 26.54 48.11 113.11
C ASP A 841 25.27 47.63 113.88
N ASP A 842 25.39 46.61 114.73
CA ASP A 842 24.24 45.95 115.39
C ASP A 842 23.38 46.93 116.22
N ASP A 843 22.04 46.87 116.10
CA ASP A 843 21.12 47.15 117.24
C ASP A 843 19.73 46.48 117.06
N GLU A 844 19.00 46.31 118.17
CA GLU A 844 17.86 45.37 118.31
C GLU A 844 16.44 45.97 118.18
N ASP A 845 15.45 45.06 118.02
CA ASP A 845 14.07 45.06 118.57
C ASP A 845 12.84 45.70 117.87
N ASP A 846 11.72 45.02 118.18
CA ASP A 846 10.30 45.43 118.31
C ASP A 846 9.36 45.71 117.10
N GLU A 847 8.60 44.65 116.80
CA GLU A 847 7.12 44.56 116.83
C GLU A 847 6.17 45.24 115.79
N GLU A 848 5.04 44.53 115.67
CA GLU A 848 3.79 44.75 114.94
C GLU A 848 3.28 46.21 114.81
N THR A 849 2.54 46.50 113.72
CA THR A 849 1.10 46.85 113.86
C THR A 849 0.30 46.79 112.55
N GLU A 850 -1.02 46.63 112.69
CA GLU A 850 -2.03 46.60 111.61
C GLU A 850 -2.31 47.98 111.01
N THR A 851 -2.81 48.06 109.76
CA THR A 851 -3.74 49.13 109.36
C THR A 851 -4.62 48.75 108.15
N GLU A 852 -5.90 48.43 108.39
CA GLU A 852 -6.96 48.57 107.39
C GLU A 852 -7.44 50.04 107.33
N THR A 853 -7.88 50.55 106.16
CA THR A 853 -9.29 50.98 105.90
C THR A 853 -9.47 51.83 104.63
N GLU A 854 -10.33 51.34 103.72
CA GLU A 854 -11.53 52.00 103.15
C GLU A 854 -11.50 53.47 102.64
N ALA A 855 -11.65 53.61 101.31
CA ALA A 855 -12.82 54.22 100.62
C ALA A 855 -12.90 55.73 100.24
N GLU A 856 -13.83 55.99 99.29
CA GLU A 856 -14.42 57.24 98.77
C GLU A 856 -13.51 58.22 97.95
N ASP A 857 -13.93 58.88 96.86
CA ASP A 857 -15.20 58.86 96.09
C ASP A 857 -15.09 59.55 94.70
N GLU A 858 -16.09 59.34 93.82
CA GLU A 858 -16.46 60.07 92.57
C GLU A 858 -15.35 60.26 91.46
N ASP A 859 -15.63 60.32 90.14
CA ASP A 859 -16.83 60.71 89.38
C ASP A 859 -16.85 60.05 87.97
N THR A 860 -17.97 60.13 87.21
CA THR A 860 -18.13 59.57 85.84
C THR A 860 -18.10 60.68 84.76
N PRO A 861 -17.76 60.41 83.47
CA PRO A 861 -18.84 60.12 82.51
C PRO A 861 -18.49 59.28 81.24
N THR A 862 -19.50 58.54 80.75
CA THR A 862 -19.77 58.22 79.33
C THR A 862 -18.76 57.39 78.52
N GLU A 863 -19.19 56.19 78.13
CA GLU A 863 -18.60 55.37 77.06
C GLU A 863 -18.84 55.98 75.67
N THR A 864 -17.97 55.70 74.70
CA THR A 864 -18.28 55.72 73.27
C THR A 864 -17.34 54.75 72.57
N GLU A 865 -17.90 53.68 72.01
CA GLU A 865 -17.15 52.66 71.27
C GLU A 865 -16.81 53.15 69.86
N VAL A 866 -15.79 52.54 69.27
CA VAL A 866 -15.51 52.57 67.83
C VAL A 866 -15.27 51.12 67.38
N GLU A 867 -16.28 50.54 66.76
CA GLU A 867 -16.16 49.31 65.98
C GLU A 867 -15.97 49.72 64.51
N ASP A 868 -15.02 49.08 63.83
CA ASP A 868 -14.94 49.06 62.37
C ASP A 868 -15.16 47.61 61.93
N GLU A 869 -16.43 47.19 61.79
CA GLU A 869 -16.81 46.00 61.01
C GLU A 869 -16.96 46.41 59.54
N ASP A 870 -16.31 45.69 58.62
CA ASP A 870 -16.65 45.71 57.19
C ASP A 870 -17.05 44.29 56.75
N THR A 871 -18.32 44.13 56.36
CA THR A 871 -18.88 42.89 55.81
C THR A 871 -19.69 43.21 54.55
N PRO A 872 -19.42 42.55 53.40
CA PRO A 872 -20.29 42.66 52.24
C PRO A 872 -21.45 41.65 52.31
N THR A 873 -22.69 42.12 52.21
CA THR A 873 -23.85 41.27 51.89
C THR A 873 -24.93 42.12 51.21
N GLU A 874 -25.31 41.69 50.00
CA GLU A 874 -26.56 41.94 49.26
C GLU A 874 -27.33 43.28 49.41
N THR A 875 -27.63 43.91 48.27
CA THR A 875 -28.79 44.82 48.19
C THR A 875 -29.39 44.87 46.77
N GLU A 876 -30.48 44.13 46.55
CA GLU A 876 -31.31 44.25 45.34
C GLU A 876 -32.11 45.56 45.29
N VAL A 877 -32.36 46.06 44.08
CA VAL A 877 -33.53 46.89 43.72
C VAL A 877 -33.84 46.73 42.22
N GLU A 878 -35.02 46.24 41.88
CA GLU A 878 -35.55 46.16 40.52
C GLU A 878 -36.12 47.52 40.03
N ASP A 879 -36.11 47.78 38.71
CA ASP A 879 -37.33 47.83 37.87
C ASP A 879 -37.08 48.38 36.44
N GLU A 880 -37.85 47.82 35.49
CA GLU A 880 -38.27 48.24 34.12
C GLU A 880 -37.68 49.56 33.50
N ASP A 881 -37.31 49.67 32.21
CA ASP A 881 -38.06 49.19 31.02
C ASP A 881 -37.25 49.34 29.69
N THR A 882 -37.67 48.59 28.66
CA THR A 882 -37.28 48.67 27.22
C THR A 882 -37.94 49.87 26.49
N PRO A 883 -37.80 50.15 25.14
CA PRO A 883 -37.19 49.39 24.01
C PRO A 883 -36.37 50.21 22.96
N THR A 884 -35.82 49.52 21.93
CA THR A 884 -36.03 49.75 20.46
C THR A 884 -34.76 49.64 19.59
N GLU A 885 -34.73 48.64 18.71
CA GLU A 885 -33.83 48.50 17.54
C GLU A 885 -34.18 49.48 16.41
N THR A 886 -33.19 50.16 15.78
CA THR A 886 -33.20 50.47 14.33
C THR A 886 -31.83 50.91 13.79
N GLU A 887 -31.57 50.59 12.52
CA GLU A 887 -30.31 50.70 11.78
C GLU A 887 -29.83 52.13 11.43
N VAL A 888 -28.52 52.28 11.14
CA VAL A 888 -27.99 52.97 9.93
C VAL A 888 -26.52 52.58 9.64
N GLU A 889 -26.19 52.51 8.35
CA GLU A 889 -24.84 52.39 7.75
C GLU A 889 -24.10 53.78 7.82
N ASP A 890 -22.83 54.03 7.41
CA ASP A 890 -21.89 53.34 6.52
C ASP A 890 -20.44 53.93 6.67
N GLU A 891 -19.49 53.51 5.80
CA GLU A 891 -18.18 54.09 5.42
C GLU A 891 -16.83 53.40 5.87
N ASP A 892 -16.28 52.61 4.93
CA ASP A 892 -14.91 52.66 4.35
C ASP A 892 -13.69 51.82 4.85
N THR A 893 -13.37 50.78 4.03
CA THR A 893 -12.06 50.35 3.42
C THR A 893 -10.77 50.14 4.28
N PRO A 894 -9.91 49.12 3.97
CA PRO A 894 -9.21 48.88 2.68
C PRO A 894 -9.65 47.60 1.94
N THR A 895 -9.76 47.55 0.61
CA THR A 895 -8.68 47.58 -0.43
C THR A 895 -7.76 46.35 -0.40
N GLU A 896 -8.14 45.33 -1.15
CA GLU A 896 -7.23 44.33 -1.75
C GLU A 896 -7.30 44.41 -3.28
N THR A 897 -6.35 43.77 -3.99
CA THR A 897 -6.10 44.04 -5.43
C THR A 897 -6.44 42.88 -6.34
N GLU A 898 -7.36 43.08 -7.29
CA GLU A 898 -7.76 42.06 -8.27
C GLU A 898 -6.71 41.82 -9.38
N VAL A 899 -6.71 40.58 -9.88
CA VAL A 899 -6.25 40.19 -11.22
C VAL A 899 -7.36 39.36 -11.87
N GLU A 900 -7.55 39.54 -13.17
CA GLU A 900 -8.75 39.14 -13.92
C GLU A 900 -8.71 37.66 -14.36
N ASP A 901 -9.82 36.94 -14.22
CA ASP A 901 -10.12 35.67 -14.91
C ASP A 901 -11.37 35.87 -15.80
N GLU A 902 -11.30 35.51 -17.09
CA GLU A 902 -12.39 35.69 -18.06
C GLU A 902 -13.32 34.45 -18.18
N ASP A 903 -14.60 34.67 -17.92
CA ASP A 903 -15.79 34.10 -18.58
C ASP A 903 -15.96 32.57 -18.80
N THR A 904 -17.01 32.03 -18.15
CA THR A 904 -18.05 31.09 -18.68
C THR A 904 -18.14 29.69 -18.06
N PRO A 905 -19.09 29.45 -17.12
CA PRO A 905 -19.71 28.13 -16.94
C PRO A 905 -20.77 27.87 -18.02
N THR A 906 -20.87 26.63 -18.51
CA THR A 906 -21.98 26.20 -19.40
C THR A 906 -22.99 25.37 -18.60
N GLU A 907 -24.05 26.04 -18.14
CA GLU A 907 -25.26 25.35 -17.65
C GLU A 907 -25.81 24.41 -18.74
N THR A 908 -26.24 23.21 -18.36
CA THR A 908 -26.92 22.26 -19.25
C THR A 908 -28.25 21.89 -18.61
N GLU A 909 -29.35 22.24 -19.27
CA GLU A 909 -30.69 22.15 -18.69
C GLU A 909 -31.21 20.70 -18.61
N ALA A 910 -31.95 20.39 -17.54
CA ALA A 910 -32.82 19.22 -17.47
C ALA A 910 -34.24 19.66 -17.86
N GLU A 911 -34.78 19.12 -18.95
CA GLU A 911 -36.15 19.42 -19.38
C GLU A 911 -37.17 18.45 -18.74
N ASP A 912 -37.92 18.95 -17.75
CA ASP A 912 -39.17 18.37 -17.30
C ASP A 912 -40.33 18.76 -18.25
N GLU A 913 -40.97 17.79 -18.92
CA GLU A 913 -42.33 17.98 -19.47
C GLU A 913 -43.38 17.30 -18.59
N ASP A 914 -44.41 18.07 -18.23
CA ASP A 914 -45.35 17.80 -17.15
C ASP A 914 -46.76 17.39 -17.66
N THR A 915 -47.63 16.98 -16.74
CA THR A 915 -49.10 16.84 -16.80
C THR A 915 -49.74 15.54 -17.36
N PRO A 916 -50.94 15.13 -16.87
CA PRO A 916 -51.24 13.71 -16.63
C PRO A 916 -52.61 13.22 -17.17
N THR A 917 -53.04 12.02 -16.78
CA THR A 917 -54.46 11.59 -16.77
C THR A 917 -54.69 10.56 -15.65
N GLU A 918 -55.77 10.71 -14.88
CA GLU A 918 -56.18 9.78 -13.81
C GLU A 918 -57.19 8.72 -14.28
N THR A 919 -57.57 7.80 -13.37
CA THR A 919 -58.88 7.08 -13.31
C THR A 919 -59.17 6.01 -14.38
N GLU A 920 -59.82 4.86 -14.11
CA GLU A 920 -60.42 4.26 -12.90
C GLU A 920 -60.03 2.76 -12.77
N ALA A 921 -60.50 2.10 -11.72
CA ALA A 921 -60.61 0.63 -11.65
C ALA A 921 -62.09 0.23 -11.55
N GLU A 922 -62.54 -0.82 -12.24
CA GLU A 922 -63.65 -1.72 -11.83
C GLU A 922 -63.54 -3.10 -12.53
N ASP A 923 -63.76 -4.14 -11.74
CA ASP A 923 -64.39 -5.47 -11.92
C ASP A 923 -64.50 -6.26 -13.25
N GLU A 924 -64.46 -7.58 -13.05
CA GLU A 924 -65.10 -8.72 -13.76
C GLU A 924 -65.42 -8.63 -15.28
N ASP A 925 -64.92 -9.61 -16.06
CA ASP A 925 -65.74 -10.79 -16.41
C ASP A 925 -64.91 -11.96 -17.00
N THR A 926 -65.48 -13.17 -17.05
CA THR A 926 -64.89 -14.36 -17.73
C THR A 926 -65.58 -14.62 -19.08
N PRO A 927 -64.96 -15.35 -20.02
CA PRO A 927 -65.57 -16.66 -20.33
C PRO A 927 -64.58 -17.80 -20.64
N VAL A 928 -65.05 -19.03 -20.38
CA VAL A 928 -64.43 -20.33 -20.72
C VAL A 928 -65.12 -20.90 -21.98
N GLU A 929 -64.75 -22.14 -22.38
CA GLU A 929 -65.40 -23.10 -23.31
C GLU A 929 -64.83 -23.16 -24.74
N GLU A 930 -64.65 -24.31 -25.41
CA GLU A 930 -64.63 -25.78 -25.07
C GLU A 930 -63.77 -26.48 -26.18
N GLU A 931 -63.56 -27.80 -26.36
CA GLU A 931 -64.20 -29.08 -25.94
C GLU A 931 -63.10 -30.21 -25.96
N ASP A 932 -63.50 -31.50 -25.90
CA ASP A 932 -62.77 -32.69 -26.40
C ASP A 932 -61.50 -33.25 -25.67
N THR A 933 -61.78 -33.91 -24.53
CA THR A 933 -61.16 -35.21 -24.11
C THR A 933 -61.75 -36.38 -24.96
N PRO A 934 -61.46 -37.71 -24.82
CA PRO A 934 -60.75 -38.50 -23.77
C PRO A 934 -59.69 -39.51 -24.34
N THR A 935 -59.00 -40.43 -23.62
CA THR A 935 -59.50 -41.49 -22.69
C THR A 935 -58.37 -42.20 -21.91
N GLN A 936 -58.68 -42.64 -20.67
CA GLN A 936 -57.96 -43.64 -19.83
C GLN A 936 -58.08 -45.09 -20.39
N PRO A 937 -57.51 -46.18 -19.79
CA PRO A 937 -56.94 -46.40 -18.42
C PRO A 937 -55.45 -46.86 -18.47
N GLU A 938 -54.79 -47.53 -17.50
CA GLU A 938 -55.16 -48.28 -16.27
C GLU A 938 -54.00 -48.29 -15.22
N GLU A 939 -54.09 -49.05 -14.12
CA GLU A 939 -53.22 -48.99 -12.92
C GLU A 939 -52.04 -49.98 -12.88
N ALA A 940 -51.04 -49.73 -12.03
CA ALA A 940 -50.18 -50.75 -11.40
C ALA A 940 -49.61 -50.23 -10.04
N ASP A 941 -49.47 -51.13 -9.06
CA ASP A 941 -49.09 -50.83 -7.65
C ASP A 941 -47.61 -51.18 -7.35
N ALA A 942 -47.10 -50.76 -6.18
CA ALA A 942 -45.72 -51.01 -5.75
C ALA A 942 -45.61 -52.20 -4.77
N GLU A 943 -44.53 -53.00 -4.88
CA GLU A 943 -44.07 -53.93 -3.84
C GLU A 943 -42.54 -53.87 -3.68
N GLU A 944 -42.05 -54.30 -2.52
CA GLU A 944 -40.66 -54.17 -2.05
C GLU A 944 -39.69 -55.19 -2.71
N PRO A 945 -38.37 -54.89 -2.75
CA PRO A 945 -37.34 -55.86 -3.12
C PRO A 945 -36.78 -56.61 -1.90
N ASP A 946 -36.66 -57.94 -1.96
CA ASP A 946 -35.71 -58.67 -1.09
C ASP A 946 -35.24 -60.04 -1.67
N GLU A 947 -34.06 -60.47 -1.20
CA GLU A 947 -33.35 -61.76 -1.34
C GLU A 947 -33.33 -62.50 -2.70
N GLN A 948 -32.18 -62.45 -3.41
CA GLN A 948 -31.32 -63.65 -3.64
C GLN A 948 -29.98 -63.40 -4.36
N GLU A 949 -28.89 -63.93 -3.77
CA GLU A 949 -27.60 -64.28 -4.38
C GLU A 949 -27.71 -65.51 -5.33
N PRO A 950 -26.63 -65.95 -6.04
CA PRO A 950 -25.52 -65.23 -6.71
C PRO A 950 -25.23 -65.80 -8.13
N THR A 951 -24.23 -65.28 -8.88
CA THR A 951 -23.33 -66.10 -9.75
C THR A 951 -22.15 -65.35 -10.39
N GLU A 952 -20.94 -65.93 -10.34
CA GLU A 952 -19.84 -65.70 -11.32
C GLU A 952 -20.14 -66.52 -12.61
N PRO A 953 -19.65 -66.18 -13.83
CA PRO A 953 -18.24 -66.40 -14.24
C PRO A 953 -17.76 -65.48 -15.43
N PRO A 954 -16.65 -65.77 -16.18
CA PRO A 954 -15.36 -66.40 -15.87
C PRO A 954 -14.14 -65.47 -16.21
N THR A 955 -12.92 -65.97 -16.04
CA THR A 955 -11.64 -65.30 -16.40
C THR A 955 -10.95 -65.98 -17.61
N GLU A 956 -9.80 -65.41 -18.04
CA GLU A 956 -8.76 -65.92 -18.97
C GLU A 956 -8.99 -65.82 -20.50
N PRO A 957 -7.90 -65.70 -21.32
CA PRO A 957 -6.55 -65.17 -21.03
C PRO A 957 -6.00 -64.19 -22.10
N ALA A 958 -4.79 -63.68 -21.87
CA ALA A 958 -4.03 -62.86 -22.82
C ALA A 958 -3.07 -63.69 -23.71
N GLU A 959 -2.61 -63.08 -24.81
CA GLU A 959 -1.23 -63.13 -25.31
C GLU A 959 -0.72 -61.69 -25.50
#